data_AF-A0A8S1GXZ5-F1
#
_entry.id   AF-A0A8S1GXZ5-F1
#
_cell.length_a   1.000
_cell.length_b   1.000
_cell.length_c   1.000
_cell.angle_alpha   90.00
_cell.angle_beta   90.00
_cell.angle_gamma   90.00
#
_symmetry.space_group_name_H-M   'P 1'
#
loop_
_entity.id
_entity.type
_entity.pdbx_description
1 polymer ?
#
loop_
_entity_poly.entity_id
_entity_poly.type
_entity_poly.pdbx_seq_one_letter_code
_entity_poly.pdbx_strand_id
1 'polypeptide(L)'
;MSLKCILPVARFLLSKRTLSVGNIQSSKLFQCRRLASSSSLPNEKEVKPSERQIPRKLRKKRPVSSAIPRVTREPSVVAMALSESLNIQDIVHDQNISNMFNVSSIDDEFEETIHLAKKLEYVINPAELSELFVFRDGVVVFWNVESSQRAQILRDLERYAEGVYDSVIVMDEQDRMFFVVTDQSSSLIRHDRFQLSSRHGEAQHNSNDSILERFALSQAFAASVKVGVWESLLNNLAEPLSNATKSLTQGIIPWSRKQALMRSGEFAALRHSINLDCTLLNKDFYWERPELEKYYTISARHFSLGRRIGMLNSRLDYCEELVKMVDNTIALRHASTLEWMIIVLIVIEVIFDVLHFADKSPSKVIVVNGDSEAGHRKAAFTENLEIIDADKTKAIPIYRVTDAEGQIIDKSQDPQFDKETALKMYRTMTQLNIMDRILYDSQRQGRISFYMTSFGEEGNHVGSAAALEPQDLVYGQYRETGVLLWRGFQMIQFMNQCYGNSDDINKGRQMPVHYGSKDLNFVTISSPLTTQLPQAVGSAYAFKRQPNNNRIVTVYFGDGAASEGDAHAAFNFAATLKCPIIFFCRNNGYAISTPTSEQYGGDGIAGKGPAYGINTIRVDGNDLLAVYNATRAARKMALENKPVLIEAMTYRVGHHSTSDDSTAYRCDFRTWTTRSPGGSVLRDGHPVAAWLTDVLAEVVRPSGRWALDVSRNPVC
;
A
#
# COMPACT_ATOMS: atom_id res chain seq x y z
N MET A 1 -32.30 33.60 -9.02
CA MET A 1 -31.99 34.45 -7.83
C MET A 1 -30.70 33.94 -7.19
N SER A 2 -29.75 34.83 -6.86
CA SER A 2 -28.33 34.48 -6.66
C SER A 2 -28.00 33.77 -5.33
N LEU A 3 -26.94 32.95 -5.34
CA LEU A 3 -26.27 32.25 -4.22
C LEU A 3 -25.92 33.10 -2.96
N LYS A 4 -26.18 34.42 -2.97
CA LYS A 4 -25.86 35.33 -1.86
C LYS A 4 -26.76 35.19 -0.63
N CYS A 5 -27.91 34.50 -0.73
CA CYS A 5 -28.83 34.35 0.41
C CYS A 5 -28.59 33.10 1.29
N ILE A 6 -27.76 32.14 0.85
CA ILE A 6 -27.61 30.85 1.55
C ILE A 6 -26.51 30.89 2.62
N LEU A 7 -25.44 31.65 2.41
CA LEU A 7 -24.32 31.74 3.36
C LEU A 7 -24.64 32.36 4.74
N PRO A 8 -25.51 33.39 4.88
CA PRO A 8 -25.78 34.01 6.18
C PRO A 8 -26.58 33.11 7.12
N VAL A 9 -27.53 32.32 6.59
CA VAL A 9 -28.42 31.45 7.39
C VAL A 9 -27.64 30.27 7.98
N ALA A 10 -26.71 29.70 7.21
CA ALA A 10 -25.83 28.64 7.69
C ALA A 10 -24.88 29.11 8.81
N ARG A 11 -24.39 30.37 8.75
CA ARG A 11 -23.55 30.97 9.80
C ARG A 11 -24.33 31.29 11.07
N PHE A 12 -25.60 31.66 10.96
CA PHE A 12 -26.45 32.00 12.11
C PHE A 12 -26.77 30.77 12.98
N LEU A 13 -27.07 29.62 12.36
CA LEU A 13 -27.40 28.37 13.04
C LEU A 13 -26.19 27.70 13.72
N LEU A 14 -24.96 27.99 13.27
CA LEU A 14 -23.74 27.45 13.87
C LEU A 14 -23.32 28.18 15.18
N SER A 15 -23.94 29.31 15.53
CA SER A 15 -23.48 30.17 16.66
C SER A 15 -24.16 29.91 18.01
N LYS A 16 -25.20 29.07 18.10
CA LYS A 16 -25.86 28.75 19.37
C LYS A 16 -25.76 27.26 19.71
N ARG A 17 -24.73 26.90 20.48
CA ARG A 17 -24.62 25.62 21.19
C ARG A 17 -24.49 25.86 22.68
N THR A 18 -25.59 25.70 23.41
CA THR A 18 -25.62 25.22 24.81
C THR A 18 -27.06 24.82 25.13
N LEU A 19 -27.40 23.55 24.93
CA LEU A 19 -28.57 22.94 25.57
C LEU A 19 -28.20 21.50 25.92
N SER A 20 -28.24 21.19 27.22
CA SER A 20 -27.95 19.87 27.79
C SER A 20 -29.01 18.87 27.34
N VAL A 21 -28.58 17.73 26.81
CA VAL A 21 -29.50 16.63 26.49
C VAL A 21 -29.54 15.69 27.70
N GLY A 22 -30.70 15.67 28.36
CA GLY A 22 -31.03 14.72 29.41
C GLY A 22 -31.27 13.32 28.84
N ASN A 23 -31.01 12.33 29.69
CA ASN A 23 -31.25 10.89 29.48
C ASN A 23 -32.61 10.59 28.85
N ILE A 24 -32.61 9.91 27.71
CA ILE A 24 -33.76 9.11 27.24
C ILE A 24 -33.25 7.70 26.97
N GLN A 25 -33.65 6.77 27.83
CA GLN A 25 -33.51 5.33 27.62
C GLN A 25 -34.40 4.90 26.46
N SER A 26 -33.82 4.37 25.39
CA SER A 26 -34.53 3.57 24.40
C SER A 26 -34.06 2.12 24.48
N SER A 27 -34.61 1.39 25.45
CA SER A 27 -34.60 -0.07 25.45
C SER A 27 -35.65 -0.58 24.46
N LYS A 28 -35.29 -1.64 23.71
CA LYS A 28 -36.11 -2.47 22.80
C LYS A 28 -35.94 -2.14 21.31
N LEU A 29 -34.96 -2.80 20.68
CA LEU A 29 -35.09 -3.44 19.35
C LEU A 29 -33.72 -4.01 18.99
N PHE A 30 -33.45 -5.26 19.37
CA PHE A 30 -32.55 -6.18 18.65
C PHE A 30 -32.71 -7.57 19.28
N GLN A 31 -33.60 -8.37 18.70
CA GLN A 31 -33.73 -9.79 19.01
C GLN A 31 -33.33 -10.55 17.74
N CYS A 32 -32.07 -10.96 17.65
CA CYS A 32 -31.58 -11.79 16.56
C CYS A 32 -31.59 -13.25 17.02
N ARG A 33 -32.49 -14.06 16.44
CA ARG A 33 -32.55 -15.52 16.63
C ARG A 33 -31.25 -16.15 16.13
N ARG A 34 -30.52 -16.86 17.00
CA ARG A 34 -29.51 -17.85 16.61
C ARG A 34 -30.15 -19.24 16.61
N LEU A 35 -30.01 -19.92 15.48
CA LEU A 35 -30.25 -21.37 15.32
C LEU A 35 -29.19 -22.13 16.13
N ALA A 36 -29.65 -23.05 16.96
CA ALA A 36 -28.80 -23.93 17.77
C ALA A 36 -28.50 -25.22 16.97
N SER A 37 -27.23 -25.52 16.76
CA SER A 37 -26.74 -26.87 16.49
C SER A 37 -25.89 -27.32 17.67
N SER A 38 -26.29 -28.44 18.26
CA SER A 38 -25.74 -29.06 19.45
C SER A 38 -24.37 -29.71 19.21
N SER A 39 -23.36 -29.31 19.97
CA SER A 39 -22.30 -30.21 20.43
C SER A 39 -21.81 -29.77 21.81
N SER A 40 -21.77 -30.73 22.71
CA SER A 40 -21.57 -30.63 24.15
C SER A 40 -20.11 -30.36 24.54
N LEU A 41 -19.88 -29.33 25.36
CA LEU A 41 -18.66 -29.15 26.15
C LEU A 41 -18.96 -29.49 27.63
N PRO A 42 -18.02 -30.14 28.35
CA PRO A 42 -18.25 -30.56 29.73
C PRO A 42 -18.09 -29.42 30.74
N ASN A 43 -18.90 -29.50 31.81
CA ASN A 43 -18.99 -28.64 32.99
C ASN A 43 -17.67 -27.97 33.44
N GLU A 44 -17.64 -26.64 33.42
CA GLU A 44 -16.76 -25.85 34.27
C GLU A 44 -17.25 -25.93 35.72
N LYS A 45 -16.37 -26.43 36.60
CA LYS A 45 -16.53 -26.32 38.06
C LYS A 45 -16.34 -24.86 38.45
N GLU A 46 -17.27 -24.34 39.24
CA GLU A 46 -17.10 -23.09 40.00
C GLU A 46 -15.78 -23.10 40.79
N VAL A 47 -14.86 -22.23 40.40
CA VAL A 47 -13.69 -21.91 41.22
C VAL A 47 -14.08 -20.76 42.16
N LYS A 48 -14.27 -21.08 43.44
CA LYS A 48 -14.40 -20.09 44.51
C LYS A 48 -13.11 -19.24 44.60
N PRO A 49 -13.22 -17.95 44.98
CA PRO A 49 -12.08 -17.05 45.04
C PRO A 49 -11.19 -17.40 46.24
N SER A 50 -10.04 -18.03 45.99
CA SER A 50 -9.01 -18.25 47.00
C SER A 50 -7.78 -17.38 46.74
N GLU A 51 -7.47 -16.58 47.76
CA GLU A 51 -6.14 -16.14 48.16
C GLU A 51 -5.47 -14.98 47.40
N ARG A 52 -5.51 -13.83 48.09
CA ARG A 52 -4.48 -12.79 48.20
C ARG A 52 -3.71 -12.51 46.90
N GLN A 53 -4.18 -11.49 46.17
CA GLN A 53 -3.34 -10.73 45.24
C GLN A 53 -2.05 -10.31 45.95
N ILE A 54 -0.94 -10.95 45.61
CA ILE A 54 0.38 -10.46 45.97
C ILE A 54 0.56 -9.17 45.16
N PRO A 55 0.67 -7.99 45.79
CA PRO A 55 0.93 -6.78 45.06
C PRO A 55 2.28 -6.95 44.33
N ARG A 56 2.30 -6.68 43.01
CA ARG A 56 3.54 -6.56 42.23
C ARG A 56 4.50 -5.68 43.03
N LYS A 57 5.67 -6.21 43.38
CA LYS A 57 6.74 -5.39 43.99
C LYS A 57 7.08 -4.27 43.00
N LEU A 58 6.65 -3.05 43.31
CA LEU A 58 7.29 -1.84 42.81
C LEU A 58 8.81 -2.01 42.95
N ARG A 59 9.54 -1.86 41.85
CA ARG A 59 11.01 -1.88 41.84
C ARG A 59 11.47 -0.87 42.89
N LYS A 60 12.10 -1.34 43.98
CA LYS A 60 12.46 -0.49 45.12
C LYS A 60 13.35 0.65 44.64
N LYS A 61 12.89 1.90 44.78
CA LYS A 61 13.77 3.08 44.86
C LYS A 61 14.77 2.82 45.99
N ARG A 62 16.07 2.79 45.71
CA ARG A 62 17.10 2.79 46.76
C ARG A 62 17.31 4.24 47.23
N PRO A 63 17.26 4.53 48.54
CA PRO A 63 17.66 5.83 49.06
C PRO A 63 19.17 6.03 48.88
N VAL A 64 19.56 7.25 48.53
CA VAL A 64 20.97 7.71 48.53
C VAL A 64 21.39 7.95 49.98
N SER A 65 21.64 6.89 50.74
CA SER A 65 22.53 6.88 51.91
C SER A 65 22.43 5.53 52.64
N SER A 66 23.30 4.58 52.31
CA SER A 66 23.70 3.53 53.27
C SER A 66 24.91 2.79 52.73
N ALA A 67 26.02 2.95 53.45
CA ALA A 67 27.28 2.19 53.39
C ALA A 67 27.96 2.13 52.01
N ILE A 68 29.08 2.86 51.87
CA ILE A 68 30.10 2.61 50.85
C ILE A 68 30.70 1.23 51.18
N PRO A 69 30.42 0.16 50.40
CA PRO A 69 31.19 -1.06 50.53
C PRO A 69 32.53 -0.79 49.84
N ARG A 70 33.64 -1.24 50.43
CA ARG A 70 34.93 -1.28 49.72
C ARG A 70 34.73 -2.12 48.44
N VAL A 71 34.69 -1.45 47.29
CA VAL A 71 34.40 -2.06 45.98
C VAL A 71 35.65 -2.81 45.52
N THR A 72 35.67 -4.14 45.67
CA THR A 72 36.37 -4.99 44.71
C THR A 72 35.67 -4.80 43.37
N ARG A 73 36.35 -4.19 42.40
CA ARG A 73 35.81 -3.91 41.05
C ARG A 73 35.61 -5.23 40.31
N GLU A 74 34.44 -5.84 40.46
CA GLU A 74 34.08 -6.99 39.63
C GLU A 74 33.89 -6.55 38.17
N PRO A 75 34.50 -7.27 37.20
CA PRO A 75 34.39 -6.92 35.79
C PRO A 75 32.96 -7.13 35.27
N SER A 76 32.49 -6.22 34.43
CA SER A 76 31.11 -6.21 33.97
C SER A 76 30.95 -5.73 32.53
N VAL A 77 29.90 -6.21 31.89
CA VAL A 77 29.43 -5.78 30.57
C VAL A 77 28.23 -4.84 30.76
N VAL A 78 28.17 -3.76 30.01
CA VAL A 78 27.03 -2.84 30.01
C VAL A 78 26.61 -2.51 28.58
N ALA A 79 25.33 -2.71 28.27
CA ALA A 79 24.73 -2.30 27.00
C ALA A 79 23.94 -1.01 27.18
N MET A 80 24.06 -0.09 26.22
CA MET A 80 23.37 1.20 26.20
C MET A 80 22.91 1.53 24.77
N ALA A 81 21.63 1.89 24.61
CA ALA A 81 21.08 2.35 23.34
C ALA A 81 21.15 3.88 23.25
N LEU A 82 21.94 4.40 22.31
CA LEU A 82 22.16 5.83 22.08
C LEU A 82 21.12 6.43 21.14
N SER A 83 20.77 5.71 20.07
CA SER A 83 19.99 6.24 18.95
C SER A 83 19.22 5.17 18.18
N GLU A 84 18.39 5.59 17.22
CA GLU A 84 17.73 4.69 16.28
C GLU A 84 18.74 3.94 15.42
N SER A 85 19.71 4.66 14.85
CA SER A 85 20.83 4.09 14.11
C SER A 85 22.14 4.87 14.31
N LEU A 86 23.26 4.25 13.93
CA LEU A 86 24.60 4.85 13.88
C LEU A 86 25.20 4.63 12.49
N ASN A 87 25.80 5.68 11.93
CA ASN A 87 26.57 5.57 10.69
C ASN A 87 27.94 4.93 10.98
N ILE A 88 28.01 3.61 10.82
CA ILE A 88 29.22 2.82 11.06
C ILE A 88 30.36 3.23 10.10
N GLN A 89 30.05 3.54 8.84
CA GLN A 89 31.06 3.89 7.85
C GLN A 89 31.80 5.17 8.25
N ASP A 90 31.09 6.20 8.70
CA ASP A 90 31.72 7.45 9.15
C ASP A 90 32.57 7.24 10.41
N ILE A 91 32.13 6.37 11.33
CA ILE A 91 32.86 6.04 12.56
C ILE A 91 34.21 5.39 12.23
N VAL A 92 34.24 4.44 11.28
CA VAL A 92 35.46 3.73 10.87
C VAL A 92 36.50 4.68 10.28
N HIS A 93 36.06 5.72 9.56
CA HIS A 93 36.95 6.68 8.90
C HIS A 93 37.38 7.85 9.81
N ASP A 94 36.85 7.96 11.04
CA ASP A 94 37.20 9.06 11.93
C ASP A 94 38.59 8.90 12.57
N GLN A 95 39.43 9.91 12.38
CA GLN A 95 40.80 9.94 12.90
C GLN A 95 40.85 10.00 14.43
N ASN A 96 39.90 10.64 15.10
CA ASN A 96 39.88 10.73 16.56
C ASN A 96 39.59 9.36 17.19
N ILE A 97 38.64 8.62 16.62
CA ILE A 97 38.27 7.28 17.10
C ILE A 97 39.41 6.29 16.81
N SER A 98 39.94 6.30 15.59
CA SER A 98 41.08 5.44 15.20
C SER A 98 42.39 5.80 15.92
N ASN A 99 42.54 7.01 16.45
CA ASN A 99 43.65 7.37 17.33
C ASN A 99 43.54 6.69 18.71
N MET A 100 42.33 6.55 19.25
CA MET A 100 42.09 6.00 20.60
C MET A 100 41.88 4.48 20.61
N PHE A 101 41.34 3.93 19.53
CA PHE A 101 40.95 2.52 19.41
C PHE A 101 41.55 1.87 18.18
N ASN A 102 41.84 0.58 18.29
CA ASN A 102 42.00 -0.33 17.17
C ASN A 102 40.60 -0.68 16.67
N VAL A 103 40.27 -0.21 15.47
CA VAL A 103 38.99 -0.48 14.80
C VAL A 103 39.14 -1.75 13.96
N SER A 104 38.28 -2.74 14.20
CA SER A 104 38.22 -3.97 13.40
C SER A 104 36.78 -4.30 13.02
N SER A 105 36.56 -4.71 11.77
CA SER A 105 35.32 -5.38 11.35
C SER A 105 35.20 -6.74 12.04
N ILE A 106 33.97 -7.16 12.33
CA ILE A 106 33.70 -8.52 12.79
C ILE A 106 33.84 -9.52 11.63
N ASP A 107 33.43 -9.08 10.45
CA ASP A 107 33.47 -9.82 9.19
C ASP A 107 33.49 -8.82 8.04
N ASP A 108 34.22 -9.13 6.97
CA ASP A 108 34.34 -8.27 5.79
C ASP A 108 33.04 -8.22 4.97
N GLU A 109 32.15 -9.21 5.11
CA GLU A 109 30.82 -9.24 4.49
C GLU A 109 29.71 -8.67 5.38
N PHE A 110 30.01 -8.35 6.65
CA PHE A 110 29.04 -7.86 7.64
C PHE A 110 29.44 -6.48 8.19
N GLU A 111 29.14 -5.43 7.42
CA GLU A 111 29.47 -4.02 7.77
C GLU A 111 28.58 -3.41 8.88
N GLU A 112 27.69 -4.19 9.49
CA GLU A 112 26.65 -3.70 10.43
C GLU A 112 27.17 -3.54 11.88
N THR A 113 28.39 -4.00 12.19
CA THR A 113 28.98 -3.88 13.53
C THR A 113 30.48 -3.68 13.48
N ILE A 114 30.99 -2.81 14.34
CA ILE A 114 32.43 -2.61 14.54
C ILE A 114 32.84 -3.01 15.95
N HIS A 115 34.04 -3.56 16.03
CA HIS A 115 34.72 -3.86 17.29
C HIS A 115 35.82 -2.83 17.53
N LEU A 116 35.79 -2.22 18.72
CA LEU A 116 36.72 -1.19 19.14
C LEU A 116 37.48 -1.68 20.38
N ALA A 117 38.76 -2.01 20.20
CA ALA A 117 39.67 -2.37 21.28
C ALA A 117 40.60 -1.19 21.59
N LYS A 118 40.79 -0.85 22.86
CA LYS A 118 41.62 0.31 23.22
C LYS A 118 43.10 0.06 22.87
N LYS A 119 43.79 1.04 22.28
CA LYS A 119 45.24 0.88 21.98
C LYS A 119 46.07 0.71 23.26
N LEU A 120 47.11 -0.12 23.18
CA LEU A 120 47.99 -0.46 24.32
C LEU A 120 48.57 0.75 25.05
N GLU A 121 48.85 1.85 24.33
CA GLU A 121 49.34 3.11 24.88
C GLU A 121 48.36 3.80 25.85
N TYR A 122 47.08 3.42 25.80
CA TYR A 122 46.03 3.92 26.69
C TYR A 122 45.49 2.84 27.65
N VAL A 123 46.11 1.66 27.72
CA VAL A 123 45.70 0.52 28.57
C VAL A 123 46.63 0.40 29.78
N ILE A 124 46.06 0.45 31.00
CA ILE A 124 46.83 0.38 32.26
C ILE A 124 47.26 -1.06 32.56
N ASN A 125 46.42 -2.06 32.25
CA ASN A 125 46.71 -3.48 32.44
C ASN A 125 46.37 -4.26 31.14
N PRO A 126 47.38 -4.65 30.34
CA PRO A 126 47.16 -5.36 29.06
C PRO A 126 46.47 -6.71 29.20
N ALA A 127 46.46 -7.30 30.41
CA ALA A 127 45.80 -8.57 30.70
C ALA A 127 44.30 -8.42 31.01
N GLU A 128 43.79 -7.20 31.22
CA GLU A 128 42.38 -6.95 31.47
C GLU A 128 41.61 -6.71 30.16
N LEU A 129 40.53 -7.48 29.98
CA LEU A 129 39.58 -7.27 28.88
C LEU A 129 39.01 -5.85 28.96
N SER A 130 39.12 -5.06 27.89
CA SER A 130 38.55 -3.70 27.77
C SER A 130 38.28 -3.38 26.31
N GLU A 131 37.05 -3.62 25.86
CA GLU A 131 36.61 -3.47 24.47
C GLU A 131 35.16 -3.00 24.42
N LEU A 132 34.71 -2.61 23.23
CA LEU A 132 33.31 -2.32 22.99
C LEU A 132 32.87 -2.69 21.57
N PHE A 133 31.60 -3.07 21.45
CA PHE A 133 30.94 -3.36 20.19
C PHE A 133 29.93 -2.24 19.89
N VAL A 134 30.01 -1.66 18.69
CA VAL A 134 29.08 -0.63 18.22
C VAL A 134 28.25 -1.23 17.10
N PHE A 135 26.94 -1.33 17.34
CA PHE A 135 25.99 -1.87 16.37
C PHE A 135 25.34 -0.73 15.58
N ARG A 136 25.09 -0.94 14.28
CA ARG A 136 24.39 0.03 13.43
C ARG A 136 23.03 0.41 13.99
N ASP A 137 22.37 -0.48 14.72
CA ASP A 137 21.11 -0.23 15.42
C ASP A 137 21.21 0.76 16.59
N GLY A 138 22.28 1.55 16.69
CA GLY A 138 22.44 2.61 17.69
C GLY A 138 22.70 2.11 19.11
N VAL A 139 23.17 0.87 19.28
CA VAL A 139 23.47 0.26 20.59
C VAL A 139 24.96 0.03 20.73
N VAL A 140 25.49 0.35 21.91
CA VAL A 140 26.90 0.14 22.26
C VAL A 140 27.00 -0.79 23.46
N VAL A 141 27.81 -1.84 23.33
CA VAL A 141 28.07 -2.82 24.39
C VAL A 141 29.50 -2.68 24.88
N PHE A 142 29.65 -2.29 26.14
CA PHE A 142 30.94 -2.01 26.78
C PHE A 142 31.37 -3.18 27.65
N TRP A 143 32.54 -3.76 27.37
CA TRP A 143 33.15 -4.79 28.21
C TRP A 143 34.18 -4.16 29.13
N ASN A 144 33.90 -4.18 30.43
CA ASN A 144 34.78 -3.72 31.50
C ASN A 144 35.24 -2.23 31.40
N VAL A 145 34.41 -1.37 30.79
CA VAL A 145 34.69 0.07 30.66
C VAL A 145 34.06 0.86 31.81
N GLU A 146 34.84 1.74 32.44
CA GLU A 146 34.35 2.57 33.55
C GLU A 146 33.26 3.56 33.11
N SER A 147 32.33 3.88 34.03
CA SER A 147 31.18 4.74 33.73
C SER A 147 31.55 6.14 33.20
N SER A 148 32.65 6.74 33.67
CA SER A 148 33.14 8.04 33.17
C SER A 148 33.62 7.95 31.72
N GLN A 149 34.31 6.86 31.37
CA GLN A 149 34.78 6.59 30.02
C GLN A 149 33.61 6.26 29.09
N ARG A 150 32.64 5.45 29.53
CA ARG A 150 31.42 5.15 28.75
C ARG A 150 30.66 6.42 28.39
N ALA A 151 30.50 7.35 29.34
CA ALA A 151 29.83 8.61 29.08
C ALA A 151 30.59 9.50 28.07
N GLN A 152 31.94 9.47 28.07
CA GLN A 152 32.73 10.18 27.07
C GLN A 152 32.58 9.56 25.69
N ILE A 153 32.70 8.23 25.58
CA ILE A 153 32.59 7.50 24.32
C ILE A 153 31.20 7.71 23.69
N LEU A 154 30.13 7.67 24.48
CA LEU A 154 28.78 7.94 23.96
C LEU A 154 28.65 9.36 23.39
N ARG A 155 29.25 10.37 24.03
CA ARG A 155 29.27 11.76 23.50
C ARG A 155 30.05 11.86 22.19
N ASP A 156 31.12 11.09 22.05
CA ASP A 156 31.92 11.09 20.83
C ASP A 156 31.16 10.38 19.69
N LEU A 157 30.43 9.30 20.00
CA LEU A 157 29.61 8.55 19.04
C LEU A 157 28.29 9.26 18.65
N GLU A 158 27.77 10.16 19.47
CA GLU A 158 26.53 10.91 19.21
C GLU A 158 26.58 11.71 17.89
N ARG A 159 27.78 12.06 17.41
CA ARG A 159 27.97 12.79 16.15
C ARG A 159 27.58 11.98 14.91
N TYR A 160 27.54 10.66 15.02
CA TYR A 160 27.22 9.74 13.93
C TYR A 160 25.83 9.11 14.11
N ALA A 161 25.07 9.56 15.10
CA ALA A 161 23.79 9.01 15.47
C ALA A 161 22.64 9.67 14.70
N GLU A 162 21.74 8.86 14.16
CA GLU A 162 20.45 9.31 13.64
C GLU A 162 19.34 8.90 14.61
N GLY A 163 18.41 9.81 14.89
CA GLY A 163 17.33 9.56 15.84
C GLY A 163 17.84 9.35 17.28
N VAL A 164 18.62 10.30 17.80
CA VAL A 164 19.16 10.23 19.18
C VAL A 164 18.03 10.14 20.20
N TYR A 165 18.13 9.19 21.13
CA TYR A 165 17.15 9.02 22.20
C TYR A 165 17.35 10.04 23.32
N ASP A 166 16.26 10.35 24.05
CA ASP A 166 16.36 11.19 25.24
C ASP A 166 17.32 10.53 26.26
N SER A 167 18.24 11.32 26.79
CA SER A 167 19.18 10.92 27.85
C SER A 167 18.52 10.16 29.00
N VAL A 168 17.26 10.46 29.35
CA VAL A 168 16.51 9.73 30.38
C VAL A 168 16.27 8.29 29.94
N ILE A 169 15.83 8.06 28.70
CA ILE A 169 15.60 6.72 28.15
C ILE A 169 16.92 5.96 28.06
N VAL A 170 17.99 6.59 27.57
CA VAL A 170 19.33 5.97 27.46
C VAL A 170 19.84 5.46 28.81
N MET A 171 19.60 6.22 29.88
CA MET A 171 20.08 5.90 31.23
C MET A 171 19.16 4.91 31.97
N ASP A 172 17.85 4.99 31.74
CA ASP A 172 16.86 4.11 32.34
C ASP A 172 16.86 2.71 31.70
N GLU A 173 17.06 2.63 30.38
CA GLU A 173 17.07 1.39 29.60
C GLU A 173 18.50 0.85 29.35
N GLN A 174 19.44 1.11 30.25
CA GLN A 174 20.72 0.39 30.25
C GLN A 174 20.63 -0.92 31.03
N ASP A 175 21.40 -1.92 30.63
CA ASP A 175 21.47 -3.19 31.36
C ASP A 175 22.93 -3.58 31.64
N ARG A 176 23.16 -4.22 32.80
CA ARG A 176 24.50 -4.54 33.30
C ARG A 176 24.56 -5.99 33.77
N MET A 177 25.57 -6.70 33.29
CA MET A 177 25.82 -8.09 33.66
C MET A 177 27.29 -8.26 34.06
N PHE A 178 27.56 -9.04 35.10
CA PHE A 178 28.95 -9.34 35.50
C PHE A 178 29.49 -10.50 34.66
N PHE A 179 30.81 -10.57 34.48
CA PHE A 179 31.44 -11.71 33.82
C PHE A 179 32.63 -12.25 34.60
N VAL A 180 32.93 -13.53 34.41
CA VAL A 180 34.10 -14.20 34.98
C VAL A 180 34.69 -15.10 33.90
N VAL A 181 36.01 -15.12 33.78
CA VAL A 181 36.72 -16.07 32.92
C VAL A 181 36.94 -17.35 33.72
N THR A 182 36.59 -18.49 33.14
CA THR A 182 36.65 -19.81 33.81
C THR A 182 37.33 -20.84 32.91
N ASP A 183 37.98 -21.84 33.50
CA ASP A 183 38.68 -22.91 32.77
C ASP A 183 37.73 -23.92 32.09
N GLN A 184 36.45 -23.59 31.96
CA GLN A 184 35.45 -24.43 31.31
C GLN A 184 35.59 -24.43 29.79
N SER A 185 35.08 -25.47 29.15
CA SER A 185 35.21 -25.70 27.70
C SER A 185 34.24 -24.90 26.82
N SER A 186 33.26 -24.21 27.39
CA SER A 186 32.27 -23.42 26.64
C SER A 186 31.71 -22.27 27.48
N SER A 187 31.49 -21.13 26.83
CA SER A 187 30.90 -19.96 27.48
C SER A 187 29.42 -20.19 27.81
N LEU A 188 28.99 -19.85 29.03
CA LEU A 188 27.64 -20.13 29.57
C LEU A 188 27.11 -18.94 30.38
N ILE A 189 25.79 -18.86 30.57
CA ILE A 189 25.17 -17.91 31.50
C ILE A 189 24.69 -18.66 32.74
N ARG A 190 25.21 -18.29 33.92
CA ARG A 190 24.82 -18.90 35.20
C ARG A 190 24.84 -17.87 36.33
N HIS A 191 23.78 -17.85 37.14
CA HIS A 191 23.60 -16.91 38.25
C HIS A 191 23.74 -15.42 37.83
N ASP A 192 23.09 -15.04 36.71
CA ASP A 192 23.12 -13.68 36.14
C ASP A 192 24.55 -13.18 35.85
N ARG A 193 25.44 -14.09 35.44
CA ARG A 193 26.80 -13.78 35.01
C ARG A 193 27.19 -14.51 33.74
N PHE A 194 27.98 -13.84 32.89
CA PHE A 194 28.65 -14.46 31.76
C PHE A 194 29.87 -15.23 32.27
N GLN A 195 29.88 -16.54 32.11
CA GLN A 195 31.05 -17.38 32.36
C GLN A 195 31.74 -17.59 31.02
N LEU A 196 32.84 -16.88 30.77
CA LEU A 196 33.60 -16.98 29.54
C LEU A 196 34.58 -18.17 29.63
N SER A 197 34.72 -18.92 28.54
CA SER A 197 35.65 -20.04 28.48
C SER A 197 37.11 -19.57 28.33
N SER A 198 38.04 -20.22 29.04
CA SER A 198 39.50 -20.01 28.93
C SER A 198 40.14 -20.89 27.85
N ARG A 199 39.34 -21.54 26.99
CA ARG A 199 39.79 -22.60 26.06
C ARG A 199 40.83 -22.13 25.02
N HIS A 200 41.05 -20.82 24.89
CA HIS A 200 42.09 -20.21 24.05
C HIS A 200 43.41 -19.89 24.76
N GLY A 201 43.61 -20.42 25.98
CA GLY A 201 44.90 -20.39 26.67
C GLY A 201 45.20 -19.07 27.39
N GLU A 202 45.91 -19.21 28.51
CA GLU A 202 46.48 -18.13 29.31
C GLU A 202 47.40 -17.24 28.45
N ALA A 203 46.84 -16.26 27.72
CA ALA A 203 47.47 -15.00 27.25
C ALA A 203 46.72 -14.28 26.11
N GLN A 204 45.66 -14.83 25.49
CA GLN A 204 45.08 -14.20 24.30
C GLN A 204 43.54 -14.09 24.34
N HIS A 205 43.03 -13.15 25.13
CA HIS A 205 41.66 -12.63 24.98
C HIS A 205 41.38 -12.04 23.58
N ASN A 206 42.43 -11.81 22.78
CA ASN A 206 42.40 -11.22 21.44
C ASN A 206 42.32 -12.26 20.31
N SER A 207 42.10 -13.55 20.58
CA SER A 207 41.88 -14.51 19.49
C SER A 207 40.57 -14.20 18.76
N ASN A 208 40.54 -14.42 17.44
CA ASN A 208 39.38 -14.09 16.61
C ASN A 208 38.12 -14.84 17.10
N ASP A 209 38.26 -16.12 17.41
CA ASP A 209 37.17 -16.95 17.94
C ASP A 209 36.61 -16.39 19.26
N SER A 210 37.47 -15.88 20.15
CA SER A 210 37.03 -15.32 21.44
C SER A 210 36.29 -13.99 21.28
N ILE A 211 36.69 -13.17 20.30
CA ILE A 211 35.98 -11.94 19.93
C ILE A 211 34.61 -12.29 19.35
N LEU A 212 34.53 -13.29 18.48
CA LEU A 212 33.27 -13.76 17.88
C LEU A 212 32.29 -14.33 18.93
N GLU A 213 32.78 -15.06 19.94
CA GLU A 213 31.95 -15.50 21.07
C GLU A 213 31.36 -14.29 21.83
N ARG A 214 32.19 -13.28 22.13
CA ARG A 214 31.76 -12.06 22.85
C ARG A 214 30.83 -11.20 22.00
N PHE A 215 31.05 -11.14 20.69
CA PHE A 215 30.13 -10.51 19.74
C PHE A 215 28.75 -11.17 19.80
N ALA A 216 28.67 -12.50 19.73
CA ALA A 216 27.39 -13.21 19.76
C ALA A 216 26.62 -12.99 21.08
N LEU A 217 27.33 -12.96 22.21
CA LEU A 217 26.74 -12.59 23.51
C LEU A 217 26.28 -11.13 23.54
N SER A 218 27.08 -10.23 22.96
CA SER A 218 26.83 -8.78 22.90
C SER A 218 25.66 -8.43 22.00
N GLN A 219 25.47 -9.12 20.86
CA GLN A 219 24.36 -8.86 19.94
C GLN A 219 23.01 -9.12 20.63
N ALA A 220 22.85 -10.27 21.30
CA ALA A 220 21.64 -10.56 22.06
C ALA A 220 21.46 -9.60 23.26
N PHE A 221 22.55 -9.16 23.87
CA PHE A 221 22.48 -8.19 24.96
C PHE A 221 22.05 -6.80 24.46
N ALA A 222 22.58 -6.37 23.32
CA ALA A 222 22.19 -5.16 22.62
C ALA A 222 20.70 -5.21 22.21
N ALA A 223 20.25 -6.35 21.67
CA ALA A 223 18.85 -6.56 21.34
C ALA A 223 17.93 -6.40 22.56
N SER A 224 18.35 -6.88 23.73
CA SER A 224 17.59 -6.74 24.99
C SER A 224 17.36 -5.28 25.39
N VAL A 225 18.40 -4.46 25.28
CA VAL A 225 18.36 -3.03 25.57
C VAL A 225 17.54 -2.28 24.51
N LYS A 226 17.70 -2.59 23.22
CA LYS A 226 16.89 -2.01 22.14
C LYS A 226 15.39 -2.29 22.32
N VAL A 227 15.04 -3.52 22.71
CA VAL A 227 13.66 -3.89 23.06
C VAL A 227 13.14 -3.10 24.27
N GLY A 228 14.00 -2.83 25.26
CA GLY A 228 13.64 -1.97 26.41
C GLY A 228 13.30 -0.54 25.99
N VAL A 229 14.10 0.03 25.08
CA VAL A 229 13.79 1.34 24.47
C VAL A 229 12.45 1.34 23.77
N TRP A 230 12.16 0.34 22.93
CA TRP A 230 10.85 0.25 22.25
C TRP A 230 9.69 0.05 23.23
N GLU A 231 9.88 -0.71 24.31
CA GLU A 231 8.88 -0.85 25.39
C GLU A 231 8.58 0.51 26.05
N SER A 232 9.62 1.32 26.29
CA SER A 232 9.50 2.68 26.84
C SER A 232 8.82 3.65 25.87
N LEU A 233 9.25 3.66 24.59
CA LEU A 233 8.61 4.46 23.54
C LEU A 233 7.14 4.11 23.36
N LEU A 234 6.80 2.81 23.35
CA LEU A 234 5.41 2.36 23.29
C LEU A 234 4.60 2.85 24.50
N ASN A 235 5.17 2.79 25.71
CA ASN A 235 4.48 3.29 26.91
C ASN A 235 4.18 4.79 26.80
N ASN A 236 5.14 5.59 26.33
CA ASN A 236 4.97 7.03 26.13
C ASN A 236 3.91 7.34 25.06
N LEU A 237 3.91 6.58 23.94
CA LEU A 237 2.90 6.71 22.89
C LEU A 237 1.51 6.25 23.33
N ALA A 238 1.43 5.26 24.23
CA ALA A 238 0.17 4.69 24.70
C ALA A 238 -0.48 5.47 25.86
N GLU A 239 0.25 6.33 26.58
CA GLU A 239 -0.31 7.10 27.70
C GLU A 239 -1.54 7.95 27.30
N PRO A 240 -1.53 8.70 26.17
CA PRO A 240 -2.71 9.42 25.69
C PRO A 240 -3.93 8.54 25.41
N LEU A 241 -3.74 7.28 24.98
CA LEU A 241 -4.83 6.32 24.72
C LEU A 241 -5.61 5.96 25.99
N SER A 242 -4.93 5.89 27.14
CA SER A 242 -5.59 5.62 28.43
C SER A 242 -6.56 6.73 28.83
N ASN A 243 -6.20 7.99 28.55
CA ASN A 243 -7.08 9.13 28.78
C ASN A 243 -8.21 9.19 27.74
N ALA A 244 -7.92 8.81 26.50
CA ALA A 244 -8.90 8.77 25.42
C ALA A 244 -10.01 7.74 25.68
N THR A 245 -9.65 6.53 26.10
CA THR A 245 -10.61 5.47 26.46
C THR A 245 -11.54 5.89 27.60
N LYS A 246 -11.02 6.59 28.62
CA LYS A 246 -11.85 7.19 29.70
C LYS A 246 -12.79 8.29 29.20
N SER A 247 -12.37 9.07 28.20
CA SER A 247 -13.20 10.13 27.62
C SER A 247 -14.34 9.55 26.78
N LEU A 248 -14.05 8.47 26.04
CA LEU A 248 -15.03 7.78 25.21
C LEU A 248 -16.16 7.15 26.03
N THR A 249 -15.88 6.61 27.23
CA THR A 249 -16.94 6.08 28.12
C THR A 249 -17.90 7.16 28.61
N GLN A 250 -17.46 8.43 28.61
CA GLN A 250 -18.30 9.59 28.93
C GLN A 250 -19.00 10.19 27.69
N GLY A 251 -18.87 9.56 26.51
CA GLY A 251 -19.41 10.06 25.24
C GLY A 251 -18.64 11.25 24.66
N ILE A 252 -17.46 11.57 25.21
CA ILE A 252 -16.61 12.65 24.74
C ILE A 252 -15.59 12.07 23.75
N ILE A 253 -15.56 12.61 22.54
CA ILE A 253 -14.54 12.25 21.55
C ILE A 253 -13.30 13.10 21.85
N PRO A 254 -12.19 12.49 22.30
CA PRO A 254 -11.03 13.22 22.80
C PRO A 254 -10.16 13.78 21.67
N TRP A 255 -10.24 13.22 20.46
CA TRP A 255 -9.37 13.53 19.34
C TRP A 255 -10.13 13.97 18.10
N SER A 256 -9.51 14.85 17.32
CA SER A 256 -9.89 15.09 15.94
C SER A 256 -9.43 13.94 15.03
N ARG A 257 -10.06 13.80 13.85
CA ARG A 257 -9.63 12.81 12.84
C ARG A 257 -8.14 12.94 12.48
N LYS A 258 -7.65 14.18 12.38
CA LYS A 258 -6.22 14.45 12.13
C LYS A 258 -5.35 13.87 13.24
N GLN A 259 -5.72 14.08 14.50
CA GLN A 259 -4.97 13.55 15.65
C GLN A 259 -5.01 12.03 15.70
N ALA A 260 -6.16 11.40 15.44
CA ALA A 260 -6.27 9.94 15.38
C ALA A 260 -5.37 9.35 14.28
N LEU A 261 -5.35 9.95 13.09
CA LEU A 261 -4.46 9.55 12.00
C LEU A 261 -2.97 9.72 12.36
N MET A 262 -2.59 10.84 12.96
CA MET A 262 -1.21 11.05 13.41
C MET A 262 -0.78 9.99 14.42
N ARG A 263 -1.63 9.66 15.41
CA ARG A 263 -1.35 8.59 16.38
C ARG A 263 -1.21 7.23 15.71
N SER A 264 -2.08 6.92 14.74
CA SER A 264 -1.96 5.68 13.98
C SER A 264 -0.62 5.60 13.24
N GLY A 265 -0.15 6.72 12.68
CA GLY A 265 1.15 6.82 12.02
C GLY A 265 2.33 6.60 12.97
N GLU A 266 2.27 7.17 14.19
CA GLU A 266 3.30 6.98 15.22
C GLU A 266 3.44 5.49 15.62
N PHE A 267 2.32 4.77 15.80
CA PHE A 267 2.36 3.32 16.08
C PHE A 267 2.89 2.52 14.89
N ALA A 268 2.49 2.88 13.66
CA ALA A 268 2.99 2.24 12.45
C ALA A 268 4.50 2.45 12.27
N ALA A 269 5.02 3.65 12.55
CA ALA A 269 6.44 3.95 12.52
C ALA A 269 7.23 3.15 13.57
N LEU A 270 6.70 3.03 14.80
CA LEU A 270 7.33 2.19 15.82
C LEU A 270 7.34 0.70 15.40
N ARG A 271 6.24 0.20 14.81
CA ARG A 271 6.20 -1.17 14.29
C ARG A 271 7.19 -1.37 13.13
N HIS A 272 7.35 -0.38 12.26
CA HIS A 272 8.34 -0.40 11.19
C HIS A 272 9.76 -0.55 11.75
N SER A 273 10.13 0.27 12.73
CA SER A 273 11.43 0.20 13.41
C SER A 273 11.70 -1.17 14.04
N ILE A 274 10.67 -1.82 14.61
CA ILE A 274 10.80 -3.16 15.22
C ILE A 274 11.03 -4.25 14.17
N ASN A 275 10.31 -4.20 13.05
CA ASN A 275 10.24 -5.31 12.10
C ASN A 275 11.19 -5.21 10.91
N LEU A 276 11.61 -4.00 10.52
CA LEU A 276 12.35 -3.76 9.28
C LEU A 276 13.75 -3.18 9.52
N ASP A 277 13.92 -2.31 10.50
CA ASP A 277 15.20 -1.59 10.70
C ASP A 277 16.15 -2.27 11.71
N CYS A 278 15.72 -3.35 12.37
CA CYS A 278 16.51 -3.98 13.44
C CYS A 278 17.31 -5.20 12.97
N THR A 279 18.62 -5.05 12.84
CA THR A 279 19.54 -6.14 12.45
C THR A 279 19.94 -7.02 13.64
N LEU A 280 19.83 -6.51 14.87
CA LEU A 280 20.18 -7.24 16.10
C LEU A 280 19.37 -8.53 16.31
N LEU A 281 18.17 -8.60 15.73
CA LEU A 281 17.29 -9.76 15.82
C LEU A 281 17.55 -10.78 14.72
N ASN A 282 18.30 -10.39 13.68
CA ASN A 282 18.63 -11.23 12.55
C ASN A 282 19.71 -12.26 12.92
N LYS A 283 19.60 -13.46 12.34
CA LYS A 283 20.50 -14.59 12.54
C LYS A 283 21.31 -14.97 11.31
N ASP A 284 21.21 -14.21 10.22
CA ASP A 284 21.89 -14.51 8.95
C ASP A 284 23.41 -14.71 9.13
N PHE A 285 24.05 -13.89 9.96
CA PHE A 285 25.47 -14.01 10.32
C PHE A 285 25.86 -15.41 10.84
N TYR A 286 24.92 -16.13 11.46
CA TYR A 286 25.16 -17.44 12.07
C TYR A 286 24.87 -18.62 11.14
N TRP A 287 24.30 -18.40 9.96
CA TRP A 287 23.94 -19.50 9.04
C TRP A 287 25.16 -20.31 8.61
N GLU A 288 26.29 -19.63 8.43
CA GLU A 288 27.58 -20.26 8.11
C GLU A 288 28.40 -20.64 9.36
N ARG A 289 27.94 -20.19 10.56
CA ARG A 289 28.63 -20.31 11.86
C ARG A 289 27.71 -20.82 12.98
N PRO A 290 27.15 -22.03 12.86
CA PRO A 290 26.16 -22.56 13.81
C PRO A 290 26.73 -22.71 15.23
N GLU A 291 28.04 -22.87 15.39
CA GLU A 291 28.73 -22.93 16.68
C GLU A 291 28.69 -21.62 17.47
N LEU A 292 28.50 -20.47 16.81
CA LEU A 292 28.33 -19.17 17.44
C LEU A 292 26.87 -18.86 17.77
N GLU A 293 25.91 -19.38 16.99
CA GLU A 293 24.47 -19.16 17.22
C GLU A 293 24.03 -19.61 18.61
N LYS A 294 24.69 -20.64 19.16
CA LYS A 294 24.40 -21.15 20.51
C LYS A 294 24.59 -20.07 21.58
N TYR A 295 25.59 -19.20 21.45
CA TYR A 295 25.88 -18.15 22.43
C TYR A 295 24.85 -17.02 22.34
N TYR A 296 24.51 -16.58 21.13
CA TYR A 296 23.39 -15.67 20.89
C TYR A 296 22.10 -16.24 21.49
N THR A 297 21.79 -17.51 21.22
CA THR A 297 20.56 -18.17 21.69
C THR A 297 20.50 -18.29 23.21
N ILE A 298 21.60 -18.59 23.89
CA ILE A 298 21.66 -18.65 25.36
C ILE A 298 21.40 -17.27 25.96
N SER A 299 22.03 -16.23 25.41
CA SER A 299 21.84 -14.84 25.82
C SER A 299 20.41 -14.34 25.55
N ALA A 300 19.88 -14.59 24.35
CA ALA A 300 18.51 -14.26 23.97
C ALA A 300 17.44 -14.95 24.84
N ARG A 301 17.67 -16.20 25.23
CA ARG A 301 16.81 -16.93 26.18
C ARG A 301 16.88 -16.34 27.58
N HIS A 302 18.06 -15.98 28.05
CA HIS A 302 18.26 -15.35 29.35
C HIS A 302 17.46 -14.04 29.45
N PHE A 303 17.57 -13.18 28.44
CA PHE A 303 16.82 -11.92 28.35
C PHE A 303 15.36 -12.08 27.92
N SER A 304 14.90 -13.32 27.69
CA SER A 304 13.54 -13.64 27.27
C SER A 304 13.06 -12.85 26.03
N LEU A 305 13.96 -12.59 25.08
CA LEU A 305 13.72 -11.69 23.94
C LEU A 305 12.45 -12.06 23.15
N GLY A 306 12.29 -13.33 22.79
CA GLY A 306 11.12 -13.77 22.03
C GLY A 306 9.79 -13.50 22.73
N ARG A 307 9.74 -13.65 24.06
CA ARG A 307 8.53 -13.36 24.84
C ARG A 307 8.26 -11.86 24.95
N ARG A 308 9.31 -11.06 25.12
CA ARG A 308 9.22 -9.59 25.21
C ARG A 308 8.74 -8.99 23.88
N ILE A 309 9.34 -9.39 22.77
CA ILE A 309 8.96 -8.95 21.42
C ILE A 309 7.52 -9.37 21.11
N GLY A 310 7.14 -10.62 21.41
CA GLY A 310 5.76 -11.07 21.25
C GLY A 310 4.77 -10.21 22.03
N MET A 311 5.08 -9.89 23.29
CA MET A 311 4.24 -9.03 24.12
C MET A 311 4.21 -7.58 23.61
N LEU A 312 5.32 -7.05 23.10
CA LEU A 312 5.41 -5.72 22.51
C LEU A 312 4.50 -5.62 21.27
N ASN A 313 4.57 -6.59 20.36
CA ASN A 313 3.71 -6.65 19.18
C ASN A 313 2.23 -6.74 19.55
N SER A 314 1.85 -7.60 20.50
CA SER A 314 0.45 -7.67 20.97
C SER A 314 -0.03 -6.36 21.60
N ARG A 315 0.86 -5.62 22.29
CA ARG A 315 0.51 -4.30 22.85
C ARG A 315 0.36 -3.24 21.76
N LEU A 316 1.17 -3.28 20.71
CA LEU A 316 1.03 -2.43 19.53
C LEU A 316 -0.28 -2.68 18.81
N ASP A 317 -0.64 -3.96 18.59
CA ASP A 317 -1.91 -4.35 17.98
C ASP A 317 -3.09 -3.74 18.75
N TYR A 318 -3.08 -3.87 20.08
CA TYR A 318 -4.13 -3.30 20.93
C TYR A 318 -4.19 -1.77 20.84
N CYS A 319 -3.05 -1.08 20.80
CA CYS A 319 -3.02 0.37 20.68
C CYS A 319 -3.59 0.84 19.33
N GLU A 320 -3.23 0.16 18.24
CA GLU A 320 -3.77 0.46 16.91
C GLU A 320 -5.28 0.20 16.82
N GLU A 321 -5.76 -0.89 17.40
CA GLU A 321 -7.21 -1.19 17.46
C GLU A 321 -7.98 -0.09 18.21
N LEU A 322 -7.43 0.42 19.31
CA LEU A 322 -8.03 1.53 20.05
C LEU A 322 -8.06 2.82 19.22
N VAL A 323 -6.99 3.16 18.50
CA VAL A 323 -6.96 4.32 17.61
C VAL A 323 -8.01 4.16 16.50
N LYS A 324 -8.11 2.98 15.88
CA LYS A 324 -9.13 2.66 14.88
C LYS A 324 -10.54 2.79 15.44
N MET A 325 -10.77 2.36 16.68
CA MET A 325 -12.07 2.53 17.35
C MET A 325 -12.44 4.02 17.52
N VAL A 326 -11.48 4.86 17.91
CA VAL A 326 -11.69 6.32 17.99
C VAL A 326 -12.03 6.89 16.60
N ASP A 327 -11.27 6.52 15.56
CA ASP A 327 -11.50 7.02 14.19
C ASP A 327 -12.86 6.59 13.64
N ASN A 328 -13.26 5.34 13.84
CA ASN A 328 -14.59 4.83 13.47
C ASN A 328 -15.71 5.59 14.17
N THR A 329 -15.53 5.92 15.45
CA THR A 329 -16.51 6.70 16.22
C THR A 329 -16.65 8.13 15.67
N ILE A 330 -15.54 8.75 15.26
CA ILE A 330 -15.53 10.05 14.58
C ILE A 330 -16.27 9.96 13.24
N ALA A 331 -16.00 8.92 12.45
CA ALA A 331 -16.63 8.71 11.15
C ALA A 331 -18.16 8.54 11.26
N LEU A 332 -18.63 7.74 12.23
CA LEU A 332 -20.06 7.54 12.50
C LEU A 332 -20.76 8.86 12.87
N ARG A 333 -20.12 9.69 13.72
CA ARG A 333 -20.68 11.00 14.08
C ARG A 333 -20.76 11.94 12.87
N HIS A 334 -19.75 11.92 12.00
CA HIS A 334 -19.76 12.70 10.77
C HIS A 334 -20.87 12.23 9.81
N ALA A 335 -21.04 10.92 9.65
CA ALA A 335 -22.13 10.35 8.86
C ALA A 335 -23.49 10.78 9.38
N SER A 336 -23.72 10.70 10.70
CA SER A 336 -24.96 11.17 11.33
C SER A 336 -25.19 12.68 11.13
N THR A 337 -24.15 13.52 11.23
CA THR A 337 -24.30 14.96 10.93
C THR A 337 -24.66 15.22 9.46
N LEU A 338 -24.14 14.42 8.54
CA LEU A 338 -24.44 14.51 7.12
C LEU A 338 -25.87 14.05 6.83
N GLU A 339 -26.33 12.99 7.48
CA GLU A 339 -27.72 12.54 7.45
C GLU A 339 -28.69 13.62 7.93
N TRP A 340 -28.39 14.25 9.07
CA TRP A 340 -29.17 15.40 9.55
C TRP A 340 -29.19 16.56 8.56
N MET A 341 -28.06 16.85 7.90
CA MET A 341 -28.00 17.89 6.87
C MET A 341 -28.86 17.53 5.64
N ILE A 342 -28.86 16.26 5.21
CA ILE A 342 -29.72 15.78 4.13
C ILE A 342 -31.19 15.90 4.53
N ILE A 343 -31.57 15.47 5.74
CA ILE A 343 -32.94 15.60 6.24
C ILE A 343 -33.37 17.08 6.21
N VAL A 344 -32.51 18.00 6.65
CA VAL A 344 -32.79 19.44 6.59
C VAL A 344 -32.94 19.92 5.14
N LEU A 345 -32.09 19.48 4.20
CA LEU A 345 -32.20 19.84 2.79
C LEU A 345 -33.49 19.31 2.15
N ILE A 346 -33.88 18.06 2.44
CA ILE A 346 -35.15 17.48 1.98
C ILE A 346 -36.32 18.27 2.56
N VAL A 347 -36.28 18.61 3.85
CA VAL A 347 -37.33 19.44 4.49
C VAL A 347 -37.41 20.81 3.81
N ILE A 348 -36.28 21.44 3.48
CA ILE A 348 -36.26 22.71 2.75
C ILE A 348 -36.86 22.56 1.34
N GLU A 349 -36.50 21.50 0.61
CA GLU A 349 -37.04 21.23 -0.74
C GLU A 349 -38.55 20.99 -0.69
N VAL A 350 -39.01 20.18 0.26
CA VAL A 350 -40.45 19.94 0.49
C VAL A 350 -41.16 21.25 0.85
N ILE A 351 -40.55 22.12 1.65
CA ILE A 351 -41.11 23.45 1.96
C ILE A 351 -41.19 24.30 0.68
N PHE A 352 -40.15 24.31 -0.16
CA PHE A 352 -40.19 25.05 -1.44
C PHE A 352 -41.26 24.51 -2.38
N ASP A 353 -41.42 23.19 -2.49
CA ASP A 353 -42.47 22.57 -3.31
C ASP A 353 -43.87 22.87 -2.75
N VAL A 354 -44.06 22.85 -1.44
CA VAL A 354 -45.33 23.24 -0.80
C VAL A 354 -45.63 24.73 -1.03
N LEU A 355 -44.62 25.60 -0.93
CA LEU A 355 -44.76 27.03 -1.25
C LEU A 355 -45.06 27.25 -2.74
N HIS A 356 -44.42 26.50 -3.64
CA HIS A 356 -44.66 26.55 -5.08
C HIS A 356 -46.07 26.03 -5.44
N PHE A 357 -46.56 25.01 -4.72
CA PHE A 357 -47.92 24.50 -4.86
C PHE A 357 -48.97 25.47 -4.31
N ALA A 358 -48.64 26.23 -3.25
CA ALA A 358 -49.49 27.27 -2.68
C ALA A 358 -49.54 28.53 -3.57
N ASP A 359 -48.48 28.82 -4.33
CA ASP A 359 -48.40 29.96 -5.23
C ASP A 359 -49.03 29.63 -6.61
N LYS A 360 -50.36 29.45 -6.62
CA LYS A 360 -51.12 29.25 -7.86
C LYS A 360 -51.30 30.58 -8.61
N SER A 361 -50.39 30.84 -9.55
CA SER A 361 -50.74 31.51 -10.81
C SER A 361 -50.65 30.48 -11.94
N PRO A 362 -51.75 30.17 -12.66
CA PRO A 362 -51.72 29.15 -13.70
C PRO A 362 -50.89 29.64 -14.89
N SER A 363 -49.64 29.19 -14.99
CA SER A 363 -48.86 29.32 -16.23
C SER A 363 -49.55 28.46 -17.28
N LYS A 364 -50.05 29.11 -18.35
CA LYS A 364 -50.64 28.50 -19.55
C LYS A 364 -50.21 27.05 -19.78
N VAL A 365 -51.16 26.13 -19.69
CA VAL A 365 -51.01 24.80 -20.26
C VAL A 365 -50.92 24.96 -21.76
N ILE A 366 -49.71 24.91 -22.31
CA ILE A 366 -49.50 24.72 -23.74
C ILE A 366 -49.81 23.25 -23.99
N VAL A 367 -51.02 22.97 -24.47
CA VAL A 367 -51.34 21.68 -25.09
C VAL A 367 -50.50 21.63 -26.36
N VAL A 368 -49.37 20.93 -26.30
CA VAL A 368 -48.63 20.55 -27.50
C VAL A 368 -49.46 19.49 -28.19
N ASN A 369 -50.27 19.90 -29.16
CA ASN A 369 -50.80 19.00 -30.18
C ASN A 369 -49.62 18.59 -31.06
N GLY A 370 -48.84 17.63 -30.59
CA GLY A 370 -47.80 16.96 -31.35
C GLY A 370 -48.22 15.51 -31.51
N ASP A 371 -48.21 15.04 -32.75
CA ASP A 371 -48.47 13.65 -33.12
C ASP A 371 -47.88 12.70 -32.09
N SER A 372 -48.75 11.95 -31.42
CA SER A 372 -48.37 11.01 -30.37
C SER A 372 -47.72 9.78 -31.00
N GLU A 373 -46.50 9.92 -31.52
CA GLU A 373 -45.61 8.80 -31.79
C GLU A 373 -45.00 8.38 -30.44
N ALA A 374 -45.50 7.29 -29.86
CA ALA A 374 -44.99 6.76 -28.60
C ALA A 374 -43.58 6.15 -28.80
N GLY A 375 -42.53 6.93 -28.54
CA GLY A 375 -41.13 6.46 -28.48
C GLY A 375 -40.11 7.38 -29.15
N HIS A 376 -38.87 7.42 -28.64
CA HIS A 376 -37.79 8.25 -29.23
C HIS A 376 -37.34 7.76 -30.63
N ARG A 377 -37.46 6.46 -30.92
CA ARG A 377 -37.21 5.88 -32.24
C ARG A 377 -38.53 5.52 -32.92
N LYS A 378 -38.60 5.80 -34.23
CA LYS A 378 -39.73 5.38 -35.08
C LYS A 378 -39.65 3.88 -35.29
N ALA A 379 -40.67 3.16 -34.85
CA ALA A 379 -40.86 1.73 -35.12
C ALA A 379 -42.06 1.56 -36.06
N ALA A 380 -41.96 0.62 -37.01
CA ALA A 380 -43.09 0.21 -37.82
C ALA A 380 -43.95 -0.80 -37.02
N PHE A 381 -45.27 -0.75 -37.17
CA PHE A 381 -46.13 -1.83 -36.70
C PHE A 381 -45.85 -3.11 -37.48
N THR A 382 -45.94 -4.25 -36.81
CA THR A 382 -45.88 -5.59 -37.43
C THR A 382 -47.05 -6.42 -36.91
N GLU A 383 -47.62 -7.24 -37.77
CA GLU A 383 -48.68 -8.20 -37.44
C GLU A 383 -48.08 -9.59 -37.10
N ASN A 384 -46.78 -9.77 -37.33
CA ASN A 384 -46.06 -11.00 -37.01
C ASN A 384 -45.59 -10.97 -35.56
N LEU A 385 -45.98 -11.99 -34.78
CA LEU A 385 -45.44 -12.20 -33.43
C LEU A 385 -44.01 -12.75 -33.56
N GLU A 386 -43.05 -11.87 -33.38
CA GLU A 386 -41.62 -12.21 -33.41
C GLU A 386 -40.93 -11.71 -32.14
N ILE A 387 -40.29 -12.63 -31.41
CA ILE A 387 -39.39 -12.30 -30.30
C ILE A 387 -37.98 -12.27 -30.87
N ILE A 388 -37.27 -11.16 -30.67
CA ILE A 388 -35.86 -11.04 -31.07
C ILE A 388 -35.03 -11.98 -30.21
N ASP A 389 -34.50 -13.02 -30.85
CA ASP A 389 -33.68 -14.05 -30.21
C ASP A 389 -32.24 -13.55 -30.05
N ALA A 390 -31.80 -13.42 -28.80
CA ALA A 390 -30.47 -12.94 -28.48
C ALA A 390 -29.37 -13.87 -29.02
N ASP A 391 -29.61 -15.19 -29.02
CA ASP A 391 -28.62 -16.19 -29.44
C ASP A 391 -28.43 -16.21 -30.96
N LYS A 392 -29.43 -15.72 -31.71
CA LYS A 392 -29.36 -15.57 -33.18
C LYS A 392 -28.84 -14.20 -33.62
N THR A 393 -28.67 -13.27 -32.68
CA THR A 393 -28.18 -11.94 -33.00
C THR A 393 -26.68 -12.02 -33.29
N LYS A 394 -26.26 -11.53 -34.47
CA LYS A 394 -24.85 -11.56 -34.87
C LYS A 394 -24.01 -10.71 -33.92
N ALA A 395 -22.97 -11.32 -33.35
CA ALA A 395 -22.03 -10.63 -32.47
C ALA A 395 -21.27 -9.49 -33.19
N ILE A 396 -20.92 -8.46 -32.44
CA ILE A 396 -20.09 -7.33 -32.92
C ILE A 396 -18.68 -7.87 -33.21
N PRO A 397 -18.15 -7.66 -34.44
CA PRO A 397 -16.84 -8.15 -34.82
C PRO A 397 -15.73 -7.41 -34.06
N ILE A 398 -14.59 -8.08 -33.90
CA ILE A 398 -13.38 -7.54 -33.26
C ILE A 398 -12.53 -6.86 -34.34
N TYR A 399 -12.34 -5.54 -34.22
CA TYR A 399 -11.46 -4.77 -35.11
C TYR A 399 -9.99 -5.03 -34.77
N ARG A 400 -9.19 -5.31 -35.81
CA ARG A 400 -7.77 -5.64 -35.73
C ARG A 400 -7.03 -5.02 -36.92
N VAL A 401 -5.80 -4.56 -36.71
CA VAL A 401 -4.90 -3.93 -37.68
C VAL A 401 -3.72 -4.86 -38.00
N THR A 402 -3.18 -5.55 -36.99
CA THR A 402 -2.07 -6.51 -37.13
C THR A 402 -2.49 -7.95 -36.84
N ASP A 403 -1.91 -8.93 -37.54
CA ASP A 403 -2.06 -10.34 -37.19
C ASP A 403 -1.16 -10.76 -35.99
N ALA A 404 -1.15 -12.07 -35.69
CA ALA A 404 -0.36 -12.67 -34.60
C ALA A 404 1.13 -12.39 -34.71
N GLU A 405 1.62 -12.40 -35.94
CA GLU A 405 3.01 -12.18 -36.30
C GLU A 405 3.35 -10.69 -36.35
N GLY A 406 2.40 -9.82 -36.01
CA GLY A 406 2.58 -8.38 -36.04
C GLY A 406 2.57 -7.77 -37.44
N GLN A 407 2.14 -8.51 -38.46
CA GLN A 407 2.05 -7.98 -39.83
C GLN A 407 0.75 -7.20 -40.02
N ILE A 408 0.84 -6.08 -40.73
CA ILE A 408 -0.34 -5.25 -41.01
C ILE A 408 -1.25 -5.96 -42.02
N ILE A 409 -2.49 -6.23 -41.61
CA ILE A 409 -3.50 -6.95 -42.41
C ILE A 409 -4.00 -6.06 -43.55
N ASP A 410 -4.34 -4.81 -43.23
CA ASP A 410 -4.80 -3.81 -44.20
C ASP A 410 -3.97 -2.53 -44.06
N LYS A 411 -3.16 -2.25 -45.09
CA LYS A 411 -2.28 -1.06 -45.13
C LYS A 411 -3.04 0.26 -45.05
N SER A 412 -4.33 0.30 -45.39
CA SER A 412 -5.15 1.52 -45.25
C SER A 412 -5.47 1.86 -43.79
N GLN A 413 -5.35 0.88 -42.89
CA GLN A 413 -5.57 1.03 -41.45
C GLN A 413 -4.28 1.31 -40.68
N ASP A 414 -3.11 1.33 -41.34
CA ASP A 414 -1.85 1.66 -40.70
C ASP A 414 -1.85 3.14 -40.24
N PRO A 415 -1.69 3.42 -38.92
CA PRO A 415 -1.59 4.80 -38.44
C PRO A 415 -0.31 5.52 -38.88
N GLN A 416 0.68 4.81 -39.43
CA GLN A 416 1.95 5.34 -39.94
C GLN A 416 2.71 6.16 -38.90
N PHE A 417 2.95 5.57 -37.74
CA PHE A 417 3.74 6.23 -36.69
C PHE A 417 5.18 6.47 -37.13
N ASP A 418 5.71 7.62 -36.71
CA ASP A 418 7.15 7.82 -36.75
C ASP A 418 7.84 6.90 -35.74
N LYS A 419 9.13 6.68 -35.99
CA LYS A 419 9.97 5.78 -35.19
C LYS A 419 10.05 6.19 -33.72
N GLU A 420 10.10 7.48 -33.42
CA GLU A 420 10.24 7.96 -32.05
C GLU A 420 8.97 7.66 -31.24
N THR A 421 7.81 7.91 -31.85
CA THR A 421 6.50 7.58 -31.25
C THR A 421 6.35 6.08 -31.01
N ALA A 422 6.68 5.23 -32.00
CA ALA A 422 6.61 3.78 -31.85
C ALA A 422 7.54 3.27 -30.74
N LEU A 423 8.78 3.75 -30.69
CA LEU A 423 9.73 3.42 -29.63
C LEU A 423 9.25 3.88 -28.25
N LYS A 424 8.65 5.06 -28.16
CA LYS A 424 8.09 5.57 -26.91
C LYS A 424 6.97 4.65 -26.41
N MET A 425 6.08 4.19 -27.29
CA MET A 425 4.98 3.28 -26.92
C MET A 425 5.53 1.98 -26.34
N TYR A 426 6.49 1.35 -27.04
CA TYR A 426 7.13 0.11 -26.58
C TYR A 426 7.89 0.28 -25.26
N ARG A 427 8.68 1.35 -25.14
CA ARG A 427 9.38 1.67 -23.88
C ARG A 427 8.39 1.86 -22.73
N THR A 428 7.26 2.52 -22.98
CA THR A 428 6.24 2.73 -21.94
C THR A 428 5.64 1.39 -21.48
N MET A 429 5.30 0.50 -22.41
CA MET A 429 4.74 -0.81 -22.06
C MET A 429 5.75 -1.70 -21.32
N THR A 430 7.00 -1.75 -21.79
CA THR A 430 8.06 -2.54 -21.14
C THR A 430 8.45 -1.96 -19.78
N GLN A 431 8.51 -0.64 -19.63
CA GLN A 431 8.73 0.02 -18.34
C GLN A 431 7.61 -0.31 -17.34
N LEU A 432 6.36 -0.29 -17.77
CA LEU A 432 5.23 -0.72 -16.94
C LEU A 432 5.37 -2.18 -16.51
N ASN A 433 5.70 -3.08 -17.44
CA ASN A 433 5.88 -4.51 -17.12
C ASN A 433 7.00 -4.74 -16.10
N ILE A 434 8.14 -4.07 -16.26
CA ILE A 434 9.28 -4.17 -15.34
C ILE A 434 8.91 -3.60 -13.96
N MET A 435 8.27 -2.42 -13.92
CA MET A 435 7.80 -1.81 -12.67
C MET A 435 6.82 -2.74 -11.95
N ASP A 436 5.90 -3.36 -12.68
CA ASP A 436 4.91 -4.28 -12.13
C ASP A 436 5.56 -5.51 -11.48
N ARG A 437 6.61 -6.09 -12.09
CA ARG A 437 7.35 -7.21 -11.50
C ARG A 437 8.02 -6.80 -10.19
N ILE A 438 8.72 -5.66 -10.19
CA ILE A 438 9.44 -5.16 -9.00
C ILE A 438 8.47 -4.87 -7.85
N LEU A 439 7.37 -4.17 -8.11
CA LEU A 439 6.41 -3.82 -7.07
C LEU A 439 5.56 -5.01 -6.60
N TYR A 440 5.28 -5.97 -7.49
CA TYR A 440 4.68 -7.24 -7.09
C TYR A 440 5.57 -8.00 -6.10
N ASP A 441 6.86 -8.14 -6.39
CA ASP A 441 7.82 -8.80 -5.49
C ASP A 441 8.04 -8.01 -4.19
N SER A 442 8.08 -6.68 -4.28
CA SER A 442 8.10 -5.78 -3.11
C SER A 442 6.92 -6.04 -2.18
N GLN A 443 5.74 -6.28 -2.73
CA GLN A 443 4.56 -6.63 -1.95
C GLN A 443 4.70 -8.03 -1.33
N ARG A 444 5.27 -9.02 -2.05
CA ARG A 444 5.53 -10.37 -1.50
C ARG A 444 6.49 -10.36 -0.31
N GLN A 445 7.39 -9.39 -0.27
CA GLN A 445 8.31 -9.15 0.87
C GLN A 445 7.66 -8.34 2.01
N GLY A 446 6.40 -7.90 1.89
CA GLY A 446 5.73 -7.08 2.89
C GLY A 446 6.18 -5.62 2.95
N ARG A 447 6.98 -5.15 1.97
CA ARG A 447 7.47 -3.75 1.92
C ARG A 447 6.36 -2.76 1.57
N ILE A 448 5.41 -3.19 0.75
CA ILE A 448 4.16 -2.47 0.46
C ILE A 448 2.97 -3.37 0.78
N SER A 449 1.82 -2.78 1.12
CA SER A 449 0.68 -3.54 1.65
C SER A 449 -0.12 -4.28 0.58
N PHE A 450 -0.14 -3.79 -0.66
CA PHE A 450 -0.99 -4.28 -1.75
C PHE A 450 -0.39 -3.92 -3.12
N TYR A 451 -0.66 -4.73 -4.15
CA TYR A 451 -0.32 -4.37 -5.53
C TYR A 451 -1.22 -5.07 -6.56
N MET A 452 -1.34 -4.47 -7.75
CA MET A 452 -2.06 -5.02 -8.90
C MET A 452 -1.24 -4.80 -10.16
N THR A 453 -0.94 -5.89 -10.87
CA THR A 453 -0.20 -5.81 -12.14
C THR A 453 -1.12 -5.58 -13.33
N SER A 454 -0.57 -5.05 -14.41
CA SER A 454 -1.27 -4.73 -15.66
C SER A 454 -0.97 -5.70 -16.80
N PHE A 455 -0.41 -6.89 -16.48
CA PHE A 455 0.04 -7.86 -17.48
C PHE A 455 -1.06 -8.28 -18.46
N GLY A 456 -0.80 -8.11 -19.75
CA GLY A 456 -1.72 -8.36 -20.87
C GLY A 456 -2.52 -7.14 -21.28
N GLU A 457 -2.52 -6.07 -20.50
CA GLU A 457 -3.37 -4.88 -20.71
C GLU A 457 -2.55 -3.63 -21.09
N GLU A 458 -1.23 -3.74 -21.23
CA GLU A 458 -0.33 -2.62 -21.51
C GLU A 458 -0.67 -1.92 -22.84
N GLY A 459 -1.04 -2.70 -23.87
CA GLY A 459 -1.47 -2.20 -25.18
C GLY A 459 -2.74 -1.34 -25.09
N ASN A 460 -3.71 -1.77 -24.28
CA ASN A 460 -4.94 -1.00 -24.03
C ASN A 460 -4.61 0.38 -23.46
N HIS A 461 -3.73 0.44 -22.46
CA HIS A 461 -3.38 1.69 -21.78
C HIS A 461 -2.61 2.62 -22.69
N VAL A 462 -1.52 2.13 -23.30
CA VAL A 462 -0.61 2.97 -24.09
C VAL A 462 -1.25 3.37 -25.42
N GLY A 463 -1.89 2.44 -26.13
CA GLY A 463 -2.56 2.71 -27.40
C GLY A 463 -3.67 3.75 -27.26
N SER A 464 -4.51 3.62 -26.22
CA SER A 464 -5.58 4.59 -25.99
C SER A 464 -5.04 5.93 -25.51
N ALA A 465 -4.08 5.95 -24.57
CA ALA A 465 -3.51 7.19 -24.06
C ALA A 465 -2.77 8.00 -25.15
N ALA A 466 -2.13 7.33 -26.11
CA ALA A 466 -1.47 7.97 -27.24
C ALA A 466 -2.43 8.64 -28.23
N ALA A 467 -3.69 8.19 -28.28
CA ALA A 467 -4.73 8.78 -29.12
C ALA A 467 -5.48 9.94 -28.46
N LEU A 468 -5.22 10.21 -27.17
CA LEU A 468 -5.82 11.31 -26.41
C LEU A 468 -4.89 12.52 -26.38
N GLU A 469 -5.46 13.69 -26.19
CA GLU A 469 -4.69 14.91 -25.97
C GLU A 469 -4.34 15.06 -24.47
N PRO A 470 -3.24 15.76 -24.12
CA PRO A 470 -2.85 15.97 -22.72
C PRO A 470 -3.94 16.63 -21.85
N GLN A 471 -4.77 17.47 -22.46
CA GLN A 471 -5.90 18.11 -21.80
C GLN A 471 -7.11 17.19 -21.62
N ASP A 472 -7.23 16.05 -22.29
CA ASP A 472 -8.39 15.17 -22.09
C ASP A 472 -8.36 14.58 -20.67
N LEU A 473 -9.52 14.61 -19.99
CA LEU A 473 -9.64 14.16 -18.61
C LEU A 473 -9.82 12.64 -18.56
N VAL A 474 -9.04 11.96 -17.73
CA VAL A 474 -9.10 10.51 -17.58
C VAL A 474 -9.63 10.13 -16.21
N TYR A 475 -10.61 9.23 -16.20
CA TYR A 475 -11.04 8.47 -15.03
C TYR A 475 -10.62 7.01 -15.22
N GLY A 476 -9.91 6.44 -14.25
CA GLY A 476 -9.54 5.03 -14.25
C GLY A 476 -10.33 4.20 -13.24
N GLN A 477 -10.01 2.91 -13.18
CA GLN A 477 -10.54 1.97 -12.19
C GLN A 477 -9.45 1.53 -11.21
N TYR A 478 -8.33 0.98 -11.69
CA TYR A 478 -7.15 0.58 -10.89
C TYR A 478 -6.03 -0.09 -11.72
N ARG A 479 -6.22 -0.29 -13.04
CA ARG A 479 -5.23 -0.95 -13.92
C ARG A 479 -4.62 0.02 -14.93
N GLU A 480 -5.04 1.27 -14.94
CA GLU A 480 -4.68 2.28 -15.94
C GLU A 480 -3.30 2.93 -15.72
N THR A 481 -2.39 2.25 -15.02
CA THR A 481 -1.02 2.72 -14.71
C THR A 481 -0.25 3.12 -15.97
N GLY A 482 -0.45 2.40 -17.08
CA GLY A 482 0.17 2.71 -18.36
C GLY A 482 -0.25 4.05 -18.96
N VAL A 483 -1.45 4.54 -18.65
CA VAL A 483 -1.93 5.86 -19.10
C VAL A 483 -1.14 6.97 -18.40
N LEU A 484 -0.94 6.84 -17.08
CA LEU A 484 -0.13 7.77 -16.29
C LEU A 484 1.33 7.78 -16.74
N LEU A 485 1.91 6.59 -16.96
CA LEU A 485 3.29 6.46 -17.42
C LEU A 485 3.47 7.12 -18.80
N TRP A 486 2.55 6.90 -19.75
CA TRP A 486 2.57 7.56 -21.07
C TRP A 486 2.49 9.09 -20.97
N ARG A 487 1.67 9.60 -20.03
CA ARG A 487 1.49 11.03 -19.76
C ARG A 487 2.66 11.66 -18.98
N GLY A 488 3.68 10.89 -18.59
CA GLY A 488 4.88 11.39 -17.95
C GLY A 488 4.84 11.40 -16.41
N PHE A 489 3.98 10.57 -15.80
CA PHE A 489 4.05 10.31 -14.37
C PHE A 489 5.37 9.62 -14.04
N GLN A 490 6.13 10.16 -13.10
CA GLN A 490 7.49 9.74 -12.82
C GLN A 490 7.50 8.43 -12.01
N MET A 491 8.52 7.60 -12.22
CA MET A 491 8.69 6.34 -11.49
C MET A 491 8.67 6.55 -9.97
N ILE A 492 9.36 7.59 -9.49
CA ILE A 492 9.38 7.94 -8.08
C ILE A 492 7.99 8.25 -7.52
N GLN A 493 7.10 8.84 -8.32
CA GLN A 493 5.74 9.17 -7.87
C GLN A 493 4.88 7.90 -7.72
N PHE A 494 5.07 6.89 -8.58
CA PHE A 494 4.43 5.58 -8.38
C PHE A 494 4.91 4.93 -7.08
N MET A 495 6.23 4.94 -6.84
CA MET A 495 6.82 4.40 -5.61
C MET A 495 6.30 5.14 -4.37
N ASN A 496 6.30 6.46 -4.38
CA ASN A 496 5.83 7.28 -3.25
C ASN A 496 4.39 6.94 -2.87
N GLN A 497 3.50 6.77 -3.84
CA GLN A 497 2.11 6.40 -3.59
C GLN A 497 1.99 4.97 -3.04
N CYS A 498 2.73 4.00 -3.60
CA CYS A 498 2.69 2.61 -3.12
C CYS A 498 3.26 2.45 -1.70
N TYR A 499 4.28 3.22 -1.34
CA TYR A 499 4.86 3.21 0.00
C TYR A 499 4.10 4.12 0.99
N GLY A 500 3.25 5.02 0.50
CA GLY A 500 2.55 6.00 1.32
C GLY A 500 3.50 6.93 2.08
N ASN A 501 4.64 7.26 1.49
CA ASN A 501 5.69 8.05 2.13
C ASN A 501 5.36 9.56 2.15
N SER A 502 6.26 10.38 2.71
CA SER A 502 6.10 11.83 2.82
C SER A 502 5.93 12.56 1.49
N ASP A 503 6.44 11.97 0.42
CA ASP A 503 6.50 12.55 -0.93
C ASP A 503 5.32 12.10 -1.80
N ASP A 504 4.39 11.31 -1.24
CA ASP A 504 3.14 10.98 -1.91
C ASP A 504 2.25 12.23 -2.00
N ILE A 505 1.92 12.61 -3.23
CA ILE A 505 0.96 13.68 -3.53
C ILE A 505 -0.42 13.43 -2.91
N ASN A 506 -0.80 12.16 -2.72
CA ASN A 506 -2.03 11.73 -2.08
C ASN A 506 -1.88 11.57 -0.54
N LYS A 507 -0.69 11.85 -0.01
CA LYS A 507 -0.35 11.95 1.42
C LYS A 507 -0.51 10.64 2.19
N GLY A 508 -0.27 9.50 1.55
CA GLY A 508 -0.34 8.17 2.16
C GLY A 508 -1.74 7.76 2.61
N ARG A 509 -2.80 8.39 2.07
CA ARG A 509 -4.18 8.21 2.54
C ARG A 509 -4.95 7.08 1.86
N GLN A 510 -4.46 6.65 0.71
CA GLN A 510 -5.12 5.68 -0.15
C GLN A 510 -4.29 4.39 -0.16
N MET A 511 -4.96 3.28 -0.46
CA MET A 511 -4.31 1.99 -0.72
C MET A 511 -3.31 2.13 -1.88
N PRO A 512 -2.21 1.35 -1.90
CA PRO A 512 -1.32 1.30 -3.06
C PRO A 512 -2.09 1.06 -4.38
N VAL A 513 -1.57 1.58 -5.49
CA VAL A 513 -2.18 1.56 -6.84
C VAL A 513 -3.37 2.53 -7.02
N HIS A 514 -3.76 3.27 -5.98
CA HIS A 514 -4.73 4.35 -6.10
C HIS A 514 -4.08 5.67 -6.53
N TYR A 515 -3.52 5.66 -7.73
CA TYR A 515 -2.83 6.82 -8.29
C TYR A 515 -3.81 7.96 -8.66
N GLY A 516 -3.27 9.17 -8.78
CA GLY A 516 -4.02 10.34 -9.24
C GLY A 516 -3.06 11.48 -9.56
N SER A 517 -3.35 12.28 -10.58
CA SER A 517 -2.53 13.45 -10.91
C SER A 517 -3.38 14.54 -11.53
N LYS A 518 -3.52 15.65 -10.82
CA LYS A 518 -4.19 16.84 -11.34
C LYS A 518 -3.48 17.38 -12.58
N ASP A 519 -2.16 17.42 -12.55
CA ASP A 519 -1.34 18.02 -13.62
C ASP A 519 -1.42 17.21 -14.92
N LEU A 520 -1.56 15.88 -14.81
CA LEU A 520 -1.72 14.98 -15.95
C LEU A 520 -3.19 14.72 -16.32
N ASN A 521 -4.13 15.49 -15.77
CA ASN A 521 -5.57 15.31 -15.97
C ASN A 521 -6.03 13.85 -15.75
N PHE A 522 -5.54 13.21 -14.68
CA PHE A 522 -5.91 11.86 -14.30
C PHE A 522 -6.54 11.91 -12.89
N VAL A 523 -7.84 11.64 -12.82
CA VAL A 523 -8.59 11.70 -11.56
C VAL A 523 -8.17 10.57 -10.63
N THR A 524 -8.01 10.89 -9.34
CA THR A 524 -7.57 9.92 -8.33
C THR A 524 -8.51 8.72 -8.26
N ILE A 525 -7.91 7.54 -8.31
CA ILE A 525 -8.61 6.26 -8.22
C ILE A 525 -9.30 6.08 -6.85
N SER A 526 -10.43 5.37 -6.86
CA SER A 526 -11.12 4.87 -5.68
C SER A 526 -11.49 3.40 -5.84
N SER A 527 -11.46 2.64 -4.73
CA SER A 527 -11.78 1.20 -4.76
C SER A 527 -13.22 0.85 -5.17
N PRO A 528 -14.28 1.60 -4.79
CA PRO A 528 -15.64 1.27 -5.20
C PRO A 528 -15.80 1.28 -6.72
N LEU A 529 -16.11 0.11 -7.28
CA LEU A 529 -16.25 -0.07 -8.72
C LEU A 529 -17.33 0.86 -9.29
N THR A 530 -17.13 1.26 -10.54
CA THR A 530 -18.06 2.04 -11.37
C THR A 530 -18.46 3.43 -10.91
N THR A 531 -18.20 3.83 -9.67
CA THR A 531 -18.54 5.18 -9.18
C THR A 531 -17.95 6.29 -10.04
N GLN A 532 -16.81 6.04 -10.69
CA GLN A 532 -16.16 6.96 -11.61
C GLN A 532 -16.93 7.17 -12.92
N LEU A 533 -17.79 6.24 -13.35
CA LEU A 533 -18.52 6.30 -14.61
C LEU A 533 -19.51 7.47 -14.66
N PRO A 534 -20.51 7.58 -13.74
CA PRO A 534 -21.42 8.73 -13.74
C PRO A 534 -20.69 10.05 -13.41
N GLN A 535 -19.62 10.01 -12.61
CA GLN A 535 -18.78 11.18 -12.36
C GLN A 535 -18.10 11.69 -13.64
N ALA A 536 -17.55 10.78 -14.45
CA ALA A 536 -16.96 11.10 -15.75
C ALA A 536 -17.98 11.72 -16.70
N VAL A 537 -19.23 11.21 -16.70
CA VAL A 537 -20.33 11.81 -17.47
C VAL A 537 -20.66 13.21 -17.00
N GLY A 538 -20.69 13.47 -15.69
CA GLY A 538 -20.87 14.80 -15.12
C GLY A 538 -19.78 15.79 -15.55
N SER A 539 -18.51 15.36 -15.52
CA SER A 539 -17.37 16.14 -16.00
C SER A 539 -17.46 16.41 -17.50
N ALA A 540 -17.84 15.42 -18.31
CA ALA A 540 -18.03 15.58 -19.75
C ALA A 540 -19.16 16.56 -20.06
N TYR A 541 -20.27 16.47 -19.32
CA TYR A 541 -21.36 17.43 -19.45
C TYR A 541 -20.94 18.85 -19.07
N ALA A 542 -20.09 19.01 -18.04
CA ALA A 542 -19.53 20.30 -17.69
C ALA A 542 -18.63 20.86 -18.82
N PHE A 543 -17.80 20.03 -19.44
CA PHE A 543 -16.98 20.42 -20.60
C PHE A 543 -17.84 20.83 -21.80
N LYS A 544 -18.92 20.09 -22.11
CA LYS A 544 -19.86 20.47 -23.16
C LYS A 544 -20.45 21.87 -22.98
N ARG A 545 -20.71 22.27 -21.72
CA ARG A 545 -21.28 23.58 -21.40
C ARG A 545 -20.28 24.73 -21.53
N GLN A 546 -18.99 24.45 -21.64
CA GLN A 546 -17.97 25.48 -21.83
C GLN A 546 -17.93 25.94 -23.29
N PRO A 547 -17.84 27.25 -23.56
CA PRO A 547 -17.65 27.75 -24.91
C PRO A 547 -16.31 27.28 -25.47
N ASN A 548 -16.28 26.91 -26.76
CA ASN A 548 -15.07 26.47 -27.48
C ASN A 548 -14.34 25.29 -26.82
N ASN A 549 -15.08 24.36 -26.21
CA ASN A 549 -14.50 23.16 -25.61
C ASN A 549 -13.82 22.27 -26.67
N ASN A 550 -12.55 21.93 -26.44
CA ASN A 550 -11.77 20.99 -27.25
C ASN A 550 -11.22 19.83 -26.38
N ARG A 551 -11.96 19.48 -25.33
CA ARG A 551 -11.60 18.42 -24.37
C ARG A 551 -12.71 17.38 -24.31
N ILE A 552 -12.31 16.13 -24.19
CA ILE A 552 -13.24 15.03 -23.88
C ILE A 552 -12.92 14.44 -22.52
N VAL A 553 -13.79 13.55 -22.06
CA VAL A 553 -13.51 12.65 -20.93
C VAL A 553 -13.36 11.24 -21.45
N THR A 554 -12.36 10.51 -20.97
CA THR A 554 -12.23 9.06 -21.17
C THR A 554 -12.35 8.38 -19.82
N VAL A 555 -13.19 7.35 -19.74
CA VAL A 555 -13.37 6.58 -18.51
C VAL A 555 -13.16 5.09 -18.77
N TYR A 556 -12.23 4.51 -17.99
CA TYR A 556 -11.89 3.09 -18.07
C TYR A 556 -12.63 2.28 -17.01
N PHE A 557 -13.00 1.05 -17.38
CA PHE A 557 -13.65 0.08 -16.51
C PHE A 557 -13.51 -1.34 -17.09
N GLY A 558 -13.62 -2.37 -16.23
CA GLY A 558 -13.60 -3.77 -16.63
C GLY A 558 -14.97 -4.34 -16.99
N ASP A 559 -14.99 -5.51 -17.63
CA ASP A 559 -16.21 -6.26 -17.97
C ASP A 559 -17.09 -6.54 -16.75
N GLY A 560 -16.51 -6.92 -15.61
CA GLY A 560 -17.28 -7.13 -14.39
C GLY A 560 -17.82 -5.86 -13.75
N ALA A 561 -17.08 -4.75 -13.85
CA ALA A 561 -17.57 -3.46 -13.37
C ALA A 561 -18.83 -3.04 -14.15
N ALA A 562 -18.92 -3.38 -15.43
CA ALA A 562 -20.09 -3.06 -16.27
C ALA A 562 -21.40 -3.78 -15.87
N SER A 563 -21.40 -4.61 -14.83
CA SER A 563 -22.59 -5.21 -14.22
C SER A 563 -23.19 -4.36 -13.09
N GLU A 564 -22.45 -3.38 -12.57
CA GLU A 564 -22.93 -2.47 -11.52
C GLU A 564 -23.97 -1.46 -12.05
N GLY A 565 -24.85 -0.99 -11.16
CA GLY A 565 -25.93 -0.04 -11.50
C GLY A 565 -25.42 1.31 -12.01
N ASP A 566 -24.26 1.77 -11.53
CA ASP A 566 -23.65 3.04 -11.96
C ASP A 566 -23.23 3.02 -13.42
N ALA A 567 -22.89 1.85 -13.99
CA ALA A 567 -22.60 1.73 -15.42
C ALA A 567 -23.85 2.00 -16.27
N HIS A 568 -25.01 1.44 -15.87
CA HIS A 568 -26.30 1.71 -16.51
C HIS A 568 -26.64 3.21 -16.44
N ALA A 569 -26.51 3.82 -15.27
CA ALA A 569 -26.77 5.24 -15.07
C ALA A 569 -25.87 6.09 -15.98
N ALA A 570 -24.57 5.80 -16.02
CA ALA A 570 -23.62 6.55 -16.83
C ALA A 570 -23.89 6.44 -18.34
N PHE A 571 -24.15 5.23 -18.85
CA PHE A 571 -24.45 5.03 -20.27
C PHE A 571 -25.70 5.81 -20.69
N ASN A 572 -26.78 5.69 -19.91
CA ASN A 572 -28.01 6.40 -20.23
C ASN A 572 -27.86 7.93 -20.14
N PHE A 573 -27.19 8.44 -19.09
CA PHE A 573 -26.97 9.88 -18.93
C PHE A 573 -26.08 10.44 -20.04
N ALA A 574 -25.02 9.73 -20.43
CA ALA A 574 -24.15 10.18 -21.51
C ALA A 574 -24.88 10.29 -22.85
N ALA A 575 -25.75 9.34 -23.15
CA ALA A 575 -26.53 9.35 -24.39
C ALA A 575 -27.60 10.45 -24.40
N THR A 576 -28.44 10.50 -23.37
CA THR A 576 -29.54 11.48 -23.27
C THR A 576 -29.01 12.91 -23.17
N LEU A 577 -27.93 13.12 -22.43
CA LEU A 577 -27.29 14.42 -22.29
C LEU A 577 -26.26 14.70 -23.37
N LYS A 578 -26.02 13.81 -24.35
CA LYS A 578 -25.06 13.98 -25.44
C LYS A 578 -23.69 14.44 -24.93
N CYS A 579 -23.07 13.65 -24.06
CA CYS A 579 -21.80 14.02 -23.43
C CYS A 579 -20.59 13.71 -24.34
N PRO A 580 -19.54 14.56 -24.33
CA PRO A 580 -18.28 14.31 -25.03
C PRO A 580 -17.40 13.32 -24.26
N ILE A 581 -17.78 12.03 -24.30
CA ILE A 581 -17.17 10.98 -23.48
C ILE A 581 -16.85 9.70 -24.28
N ILE A 582 -15.71 9.09 -23.96
CA ILE A 582 -15.34 7.73 -24.36
C ILE A 582 -15.45 6.80 -23.15
N PHE A 583 -16.28 5.78 -23.27
CA PHE A 583 -16.31 4.63 -22.38
C PHE A 583 -15.34 3.58 -22.90
N PHE A 584 -14.28 3.28 -22.15
CA PHE A 584 -13.27 2.30 -22.53
C PHE A 584 -13.37 1.06 -21.63
N CYS A 585 -14.05 0.04 -22.12
CA CYS A 585 -14.22 -1.24 -21.42
C CYS A 585 -13.05 -2.17 -21.72
N ARG A 586 -12.34 -2.63 -20.69
CA ARG A 586 -11.33 -3.69 -20.78
C ARG A 586 -12.00 -5.02 -20.45
N ASN A 587 -12.34 -5.80 -21.48
CA ASN A 587 -12.92 -7.13 -21.30
C ASN A 587 -11.80 -8.16 -21.31
N ASN A 588 -11.36 -8.56 -20.12
CA ASN A 588 -10.23 -9.47 -19.95
C ASN A 588 -10.66 -10.90 -19.58
N GLY A 589 -11.97 -11.17 -19.69
CA GLY A 589 -12.59 -12.47 -19.48
C GLY A 589 -12.99 -12.79 -18.03
N TYR A 590 -12.60 -11.97 -17.05
CA TYR A 590 -12.81 -12.30 -15.63
C TYR A 590 -12.86 -11.11 -14.67
N ALA A 591 -13.79 -11.17 -13.72
CA ALA A 591 -13.82 -10.33 -12.52
C ALA A 591 -13.42 -11.15 -11.28
N ILE A 592 -12.21 -10.93 -10.77
CA ILE A 592 -11.59 -11.79 -9.74
C ILE A 592 -11.60 -13.25 -10.22
N SER A 593 -12.51 -14.08 -9.71
CA SER A 593 -12.71 -15.48 -10.07
C SER A 593 -13.87 -15.74 -11.03
N THR A 594 -14.78 -14.77 -11.21
CA THR A 594 -16.00 -14.92 -12.02
C THR A 594 -15.67 -14.80 -13.51
N PRO A 595 -15.87 -15.85 -14.33
CA PRO A 595 -15.70 -15.76 -15.78
C PRO A 595 -16.84 -14.96 -16.44
N THR A 596 -16.63 -14.44 -17.65
CA THR A 596 -17.65 -13.67 -18.37
C THR A 596 -18.96 -14.42 -18.61
N SER A 597 -18.92 -15.76 -18.71
CA SER A 597 -20.11 -16.61 -18.84
C SER A 597 -21.06 -16.52 -17.64
N GLU A 598 -20.54 -16.15 -16.46
CA GLU A 598 -21.33 -15.89 -15.25
C GLU A 598 -21.55 -14.39 -15.01
N GLN A 599 -20.94 -13.54 -15.83
CA GLN A 599 -21.01 -12.09 -15.69
C GLN A 599 -22.18 -11.49 -16.47
N TYR A 600 -22.44 -11.99 -17.68
CA TYR A 600 -23.52 -11.51 -18.54
C TYR A 600 -23.98 -12.60 -19.52
N GLY A 601 -25.23 -12.52 -19.98
CA GLY A 601 -25.79 -13.42 -21.00
C GLY A 601 -25.83 -12.85 -22.43
N GLY A 602 -25.32 -11.63 -22.64
CA GLY A 602 -25.34 -10.96 -23.95
C GLY A 602 -23.99 -10.97 -24.68
N ASP A 603 -23.94 -10.29 -25.83
CA ASP A 603 -22.72 -10.09 -26.62
C ASP A 603 -21.78 -9.06 -25.99
N GLY A 604 -21.15 -9.43 -24.88
CA GLY A 604 -20.18 -8.58 -24.18
C GLY A 604 -20.75 -7.25 -23.71
N ILE A 605 -19.86 -6.29 -23.52
CA ILE A 605 -20.23 -4.92 -23.16
C ILE A 605 -20.55 -4.10 -24.42
N ALA A 606 -19.90 -4.37 -25.55
CA ALA A 606 -20.21 -3.72 -26.82
C ALA A 606 -21.68 -3.91 -27.22
N GLY A 607 -22.28 -5.09 -26.97
CA GLY A 607 -23.69 -5.33 -27.25
C GLY A 607 -24.65 -4.40 -26.48
N LYS A 608 -24.22 -3.84 -25.33
CA LYS A 608 -25.04 -2.92 -24.52
C LYS A 608 -25.11 -1.51 -25.12
N GLY A 609 -24.04 -1.03 -25.76
CA GLY A 609 -23.91 0.37 -26.19
C GLY A 609 -25.03 0.84 -27.15
N PRO A 610 -25.34 0.12 -28.24
CA PRO A 610 -26.39 0.50 -29.18
C PRO A 610 -27.78 0.64 -28.55
N ALA A 611 -28.08 -0.13 -27.50
CA ALA A 611 -29.36 -0.06 -26.78
C ALA A 611 -29.55 1.27 -26.06
N TYR A 612 -28.47 1.91 -25.59
CA TYR A 612 -28.51 3.27 -25.04
C TYR A 612 -28.40 4.36 -26.12
N GLY A 613 -28.18 4.00 -27.38
CA GLY A 613 -27.88 4.96 -28.45
C GLY A 613 -26.43 5.45 -28.44
N ILE A 614 -25.50 4.68 -27.87
CA ILE A 614 -24.07 4.98 -27.85
C ILE A 614 -23.39 4.36 -29.07
N ASN A 615 -22.52 5.12 -29.75
CA ASN A 615 -21.72 4.59 -30.86
C ASN A 615 -20.74 3.57 -30.30
N THR A 616 -20.63 2.39 -30.92
CA THR A 616 -19.91 1.29 -30.28
C THR A 616 -18.99 0.55 -31.24
N ILE A 617 -17.81 0.17 -30.75
CA ILE A 617 -16.83 -0.65 -31.45
C ILE A 617 -16.22 -1.67 -30.48
N ARG A 618 -15.92 -2.87 -31.00
CA ARG A 618 -15.10 -3.86 -30.30
C ARG A 618 -13.75 -3.97 -31.01
N VAL A 619 -12.68 -4.01 -30.24
CA VAL A 619 -11.30 -4.04 -30.75
C VAL A 619 -10.51 -5.17 -30.12
N ASP A 620 -9.48 -5.64 -30.84
CA ASP A 620 -8.44 -6.48 -30.26
C ASP A 620 -7.59 -5.62 -29.32
N GLY A 621 -7.68 -5.87 -28.02
CA GLY A 621 -6.95 -5.13 -26.99
C GLY A 621 -5.46 -5.47 -26.92
N ASN A 622 -5.05 -6.56 -27.57
CA ASN A 622 -3.66 -6.97 -27.72
C ASN A 622 -3.02 -6.40 -29.00
N ASP A 623 -3.80 -5.70 -29.84
CA ASP A 623 -3.32 -4.93 -30.97
C ASP A 623 -3.31 -3.44 -30.62
N LEU A 624 -2.12 -2.92 -30.35
CA LEU A 624 -1.93 -1.52 -29.98
C LEU A 624 -2.42 -0.55 -31.07
N LEU A 625 -2.24 -0.90 -32.35
CA LEU A 625 -2.63 -0.04 -33.46
C LEU A 625 -4.16 0.01 -33.59
N ALA A 626 -4.83 -1.12 -33.39
CA ALA A 626 -6.29 -1.19 -33.36
C ALA A 626 -6.87 -0.33 -32.22
N VAL A 627 -6.33 -0.46 -31.01
CA VAL A 627 -6.73 0.35 -29.84
C VAL A 627 -6.51 1.84 -30.13
N TYR A 628 -5.36 2.23 -30.68
CA TYR A 628 -5.06 3.61 -31.02
C TYR A 628 -6.04 4.17 -32.06
N ASN A 629 -6.24 3.46 -33.17
CA ASN A 629 -7.14 3.88 -34.25
C ASN A 629 -8.57 4.08 -33.75
N ALA A 630 -9.09 3.11 -33.00
CA ALA A 630 -10.43 3.19 -32.43
C ALA A 630 -10.57 4.35 -31.44
N THR A 631 -9.57 4.55 -30.57
CA THR A 631 -9.59 5.66 -29.61
C THR A 631 -9.49 7.02 -30.31
N ARG A 632 -8.66 7.14 -31.35
CA ARG A 632 -8.52 8.36 -32.15
C ARG A 632 -9.83 8.72 -32.87
N ALA A 633 -10.48 7.72 -33.47
CA ALA A 633 -11.78 7.89 -34.11
C ALA A 633 -12.88 8.25 -33.08
N ALA A 634 -12.91 7.55 -31.95
CA ALA A 634 -13.85 7.79 -30.87
C ALA A 634 -13.69 9.20 -30.30
N ARG A 635 -12.46 9.68 -30.14
CA ARG A 635 -12.17 11.06 -29.69
C ARG A 635 -12.75 12.09 -30.63
N LYS A 636 -12.55 11.92 -31.95
CA LYS A 636 -13.13 12.81 -32.96
C LYS A 636 -14.65 12.87 -32.86
N MET A 637 -15.32 11.73 -32.67
CA MET A 637 -16.78 11.68 -32.48
C MET A 637 -17.23 12.30 -31.15
N ALA A 638 -16.50 12.04 -30.06
CA ALA A 638 -16.80 12.56 -28.74
C ALA A 638 -16.72 14.11 -28.71
N LEU A 639 -15.78 14.71 -29.45
CA LEU A 639 -15.72 16.18 -29.62
C LEU A 639 -16.99 16.76 -30.28
N GLU A 640 -17.71 15.96 -31.08
CA GLU A 640 -19.02 16.32 -31.64
C GLU A 640 -20.19 16.02 -30.69
N ASN A 641 -19.91 15.78 -29.40
CA ASN A 641 -20.90 15.42 -28.37
C ASN A 641 -21.63 14.09 -28.62
N LYS A 642 -20.94 13.16 -29.28
CA LYS A 642 -21.44 11.80 -29.53
C LYS A 642 -20.69 10.83 -28.62
N PRO A 643 -21.30 10.27 -27.57
CA PRO A 643 -20.62 9.31 -26.71
C PRO A 643 -20.24 8.06 -27.51
N VAL A 644 -19.09 7.48 -27.16
CA VAL A 644 -18.56 6.27 -27.80
C VAL A 644 -18.19 5.23 -26.75
N LEU A 645 -18.54 3.97 -27.00
CA LEU A 645 -18.12 2.81 -26.23
C LEU A 645 -17.12 2.00 -27.04
N ILE A 646 -15.94 1.78 -26.48
CA ILE A 646 -14.91 0.88 -26.98
C ILE A 646 -14.86 -0.31 -26.04
N GLU A 647 -15.09 -1.52 -26.54
CA GLU A 647 -14.77 -2.76 -25.81
C GLU A 647 -13.48 -3.36 -26.36
N ALA A 648 -12.41 -3.30 -25.57
CA ALA A 648 -11.14 -3.92 -25.91
C ALA A 648 -11.08 -5.33 -25.32
N MET A 649 -11.02 -6.33 -26.21
CA MET A 649 -10.92 -7.73 -25.85
C MET A 649 -9.47 -8.07 -25.54
N THR A 650 -9.18 -8.51 -24.33
CA THR A 650 -7.83 -8.84 -23.88
C THR A 650 -7.87 -10.06 -22.95
N TYR A 651 -6.75 -10.39 -22.32
CA TYR A 651 -6.67 -11.48 -21.35
C TYR A 651 -5.91 -11.05 -20.11
N ARG A 652 -6.46 -11.35 -18.93
CA ARG A 652 -5.79 -11.06 -17.66
C ARG A 652 -4.73 -12.13 -17.37
N VAL A 653 -3.49 -11.86 -17.81
CA VAL A 653 -2.36 -12.79 -17.70
C VAL A 653 -1.96 -13.02 -16.24
N GLY A 654 -1.87 -11.95 -15.45
CA GLY A 654 -1.56 -12.03 -14.02
C GLY A 654 -2.76 -12.41 -13.15
N HIS A 655 -2.50 -12.61 -11.85
CA HIS A 655 -3.54 -12.69 -10.84
C HIS A 655 -4.39 -11.41 -10.78
N HIS A 656 -5.55 -11.46 -10.13
CA HIS A 656 -6.38 -10.28 -9.94
C HIS A 656 -5.65 -9.19 -9.13
N SER A 657 -4.94 -9.60 -8.08
CA SER A 657 -4.13 -8.74 -7.22
C SER A 657 -3.14 -9.61 -6.45
N THR A 658 -2.30 -9.01 -5.61
CA THR A 658 -1.46 -9.74 -4.66
C THR A 658 -2.23 -10.51 -3.57
N SER A 659 -3.54 -10.33 -3.47
CA SER A 659 -4.43 -11.07 -2.58
C SER A 659 -5.18 -12.22 -3.27
N ASP A 660 -4.88 -12.47 -4.54
CA ASP A 660 -5.54 -13.47 -5.36
C ASP A 660 -4.55 -14.55 -5.83
N ASP A 661 -5.04 -15.79 -5.90
CA ASP A 661 -4.36 -16.89 -6.59
C ASP A 661 -5.27 -17.43 -7.69
N SER A 662 -4.94 -17.05 -8.93
CA SER A 662 -5.76 -17.42 -10.08
C SER A 662 -5.72 -18.90 -10.44
N THR A 663 -4.74 -19.65 -9.93
CA THR A 663 -4.64 -21.10 -10.20
C THR A 663 -5.78 -21.88 -9.54
N ALA A 664 -6.44 -21.30 -8.53
CA ALA A 664 -7.57 -21.91 -7.83
C ALA A 664 -8.85 -22.00 -8.68
N TYR A 665 -9.00 -21.17 -9.72
CA TYR A 665 -10.23 -21.08 -10.52
C TYR A 665 -9.98 -21.01 -12.04
N ARG A 666 -8.72 -21.07 -12.48
CA ARG A 666 -8.36 -21.15 -13.90
C ARG A 666 -7.39 -22.31 -14.13
N CYS A 667 -7.81 -23.25 -14.95
CA CYS A 667 -6.93 -24.32 -15.42
C CYS A 667 -6.09 -23.81 -16.61
N ASP A 668 -4.78 -23.71 -16.38
CA ASP A 668 -3.74 -23.65 -17.41
C ASP A 668 -3.54 -22.32 -18.18
N PHE A 669 -2.61 -21.50 -17.69
CA PHE A 669 -2.07 -20.34 -18.42
C PHE A 669 -1.34 -20.72 -19.72
N ARG A 670 -0.83 -21.96 -19.84
CA ARG A 670 0.00 -22.38 -20.96
C ARG A 670 -0.79 -22.61 -22.24
N THR A 671 -2.11 -22.79 -22.16
CA THR A 671 -2.97 -22.94 -23.35
C THR A 671 -3.03 -21.66 -24.20
N TRP A 672 -2.68 -20.50 -23.62
CA TRP A 672 -2.53 -19.22 -24.34
C TRP A 672 -1.13 -19.02 -24.94
N THR A 673 -0.10 -19.63 -24.36
CA THR A 673 1.29 -19.57 -24.87
C THR A 673 1.69 -20.74 -25.76
N THR A 674 0.93 -21.85 -25.79
CA THR A 674 1.27 -23.05 -26.58
C THR A 674 0.04 -23.74 -27.20
N ARG A 675 0.17 -24.01 -28.51
CA ARG A 675 -0.79 -24.69 -29.42
C ARG A 675 -1.57 -25.84 -28.76
N SER A 676 -2.90 -25.80 -28.88
CA SER A 676 -3.78 -26.99 -28.83
C SER A 676 -4.77 -26.95 -30.00
N PRO A 677 -5.41 -28.06 -30.42
CA PRO A 677 -6.27 -28.09 -31.60
C PRO A 677 -7.72 -27.74 -31.23
N GLY A 678 -8.29 -26.66 -31.79
CA GLY A 678 -9.71 -26.30 -31.62
C GLY A 678 -10.01 -24.80 -31.39
N GLY A 679 -10.08 -24.02 -32.48
CA GLY A 679 -11.16 -23.05 -32.74
C GLY A 679 -11.50 -21.85 -31.82
N SER A 680 -10.66 -21.36 -30.91
CA SER A 680 -10.91 -20.09 -30.21
C SER A 680 -10.19 -18.90 -30.85
N VAL A 681 -10.93 -17.86 -31.22
CA VAL A 681 -10.52 -16.66 -32.00
C VAL A 681 -9.61 -15.68 -31.23
N LEU A 682 -9.33 -15.94 -29.96
CA LEU A 682 -8.45 -15.11 -29.12
C LEU A 682 -7.00 -15.64 -29.08
N ARG A 683 -6.73 -16.74 -29.79
CA ARG A 683 -5.37 -17.25 -30.00
C ARG A 683 -4.65 -16.29 -30.91
N ASP A 684 -3.63 -15.63 -30.40
CA ASP A 684 -2.43 -15.18 -31.11
C ASP A 684 -1.54 -14.48 -30.05
N GLY A 685 -0.31 -14.97 -29.86
CA GLY A 685 0.61 -14.50 -28.81
C GLY A 685 0.90 -12.99 -28.93
N HIS A 686 1.39 -12.36 -27.85
CA HIS A 686 1.61 -10.89 -27.70
C HIS A 686 1.93 -10.16 -29.03
N PRO A 687 0.91 -9.70 -29.80
CA PRO A 687 1.11 -9.10 -31.12
C PRO A 687 1.86 -7.77 -31.01
N VAL A 688 1.65 -7.09 -29.88
CA VAL A 688 2.39 -5.91 -29.43
C VAL A 688 3.91 -6.14 -29.50
N ALA A 689 4.40 -7.31 -29.07
CA ALA A 689 5.81 -7.62 -29.10
C ALA A 689 6.27 -7.88 -30.55
N ALA A 690 5.54 -8.68 -31.33
CA ALA A 690 5.93 -9.06 -32.69
C ALA A 690 6.05 -7.86 -33.65
N TRP A 691 5.02 -6.99 -33.75
CA TRP A 691 5.06 -5.80 -34.62
C TRP A 691 6.18 -4.83 -34.22
N LEU A 692 6.37 -4.59 -32.92
CA LEU A 692 7.44 -3.73 -32.43
C LEU A 692 8.82 -4.36 -32.62
N THR A 693 8.94 -5.68 -32.59
CA THR A 693 10.20 -6.39 -32.85
C THR A 693 10.62 -6.24 -34.31
N ASP A 694 9.68 -6.26 -35.26
CA ASP A 694 9.96 -6.03 -36.68
C ASP A 694 10.31 -4.57 -36.99
N VAL A 695 9.60 -3.61 -36.38
CA VAL A 695 9.96 -2.18 -36.43
C VAL A 695 11.35 -1.95 -35.82
N LEU A 696 11.71 -2.68 -34.76
CA LEU A 696 13.06 -2.68 -34.18
C LEU A 696 14.09 -3.39 -35.09
N ALA A 697 13.70 -4.46 -35.79
CA ALA A 697 14.58 -5.24 -36.66
C ALA A 697 14.95 -4.52 -37.96
N GLU A 698 14.04 -3.72 -38.54
CA GLU A 698 14.38 -2.79 -39.64
C GLU A 698 15.27 -1.64 -39.15
N VAL A 699 15.13 -1.24 -37.89
CA VAL A 699 15.87 -0.13 -37.27
C VAL A 699 17.31 -0.48 -36.86
N VAL A 700 17.59 -1.74 -36.48
CA VAL A 700 18.92 -2.17 -36.00
C VAL A 700 19.86 -2.61 -37.16
N ARG A 701 19.34 -2.80 -38.38
CA ARG A 701 20.15 -3.27 -39.52
C ARG A 701 21.24 -2.34 -40.08
N PRO A 702 21.32 -1.01 -39.84
CA PRO A 702 22.41 -0.22 -40.42
C PRO A 702 23.69 -0.13 -39.56
N SER A 703 23.80 -0.80 -38.42
CA SER A 703 25.05 -0.81 -37.63
C SER A 703 25.39 -2.23 -37.17
N GLY A 704 26.19 -2.93 -37.95
CA GLY A 704 26.63 -4.29 -37.66
C GLY A 704 27.29 -4.43 -36.28
N ARG A 705 26.96 -5.55 -35.63
CA ARG A 705 27.34 -6.04 -34.28
C ARG A 705 26.23 -5.80 -33.25
N TRP A 706 25.91 -6.85 -32.50
CA TRP A 706 24.83 -7.02 -31.50
C TRP A 706 23.47 -7.49 -32.06
N ALA A 707 23.43 -8.70 -32.61
CA ALA A 707 22.20 -9.49 -32.65
C ALA A 707 21.94 -10.05 -31.25
N LEU A 708 20.99 -9.48 -30.51
CA LEU A 708 20.43 -10.12 -29.33
C LEU A 708 19.33 -11.08 -29.78
N ASP A 709 19.56 -12.36 -29.55
CA ASP A 709 18.63 -13.45 -29.84
C ASP A 709 17.45 -13.40 -28.86
N VAL A 710 16.35 -12.75 -29.28
CA VAL A 710 15.11 -12.58 -28.49
C VAL A 710 14.24 -13.85 -28.49
N SER A 711 14.67 -14.93 -29.16
CA SER A 711 13.87 -16.17 -29.27
C SER A 711 13.75 -17.01 -28.00
N ARG A 712 14.40 -16.62 -26.89
CA ARG A 712 14.49 -17.43 -25.66
C ARG A 712 13.81 -16.88 -24.39
N ASN A 713 13.11 -15.74 -24.46
CA ASN A 713 12.38 -15.22 -23.30
C ASN A 713 10.87 -15.18 -23.56
N PRO A 714 10.11 -16.24 -23.22
CA PRO A 714 8.68 -16.30 -23.47
C PRO A 714 7.91 -15.62 -22.33
N VAL A 715 8.19 -14.35 -22.04
CA VAL A 715 7.32 -13.49 -21.21
C VAL A 715 7.56 -12.03 -21.63
N CYS A 716 7.12 -11.67 -22.83
CA CYS A 716 6.99 -10.30 -23.32
C CYS A 716 5.68 -10.18 -24.10
#